data_AF-A0A6H3FAG5-F1
#
_entry.id   AF-A0A6H3FAG5-F1
#
_cell.length_a   1.000
_cell.length_b   1.000
_cell.length_c   1.000
_cell.angle_alpha   90.00
_cell.angle_beta   90.00
_cell.angle_gamma   90.00
#
_symmetry.space_group_name_H-M   'P 1'
#
loop_
_entity.id
_entity.type
_entity.pdbx_description
1 polymer ?
#
loop_
_entity_poly.entity_id
_entity_poly.type
_entity_poly.pdbx_seq_one_letter_code
_entity_poly.pdbx_strand_id
1 'polypeptide(L)'
;MKQLLSPPRLEREDIIEMEGLLCGQLEAFFSFSGHALYFPTEHAPAEPQLLTRERRLLLPLRREGEVLGVLMLHGVRAREARALLPVLPAAAALCLDNLAWVRAARTDSLTGLATEEALFSRMEEAAARVRAHLEDPSVTDGHDAPLHRLCMGLVLVRLHNGPELVQREGHGFVQKALQSLAAACRTDLPSDVLAARAGRYEFAFLLAASGRGVCHKLAASVLQRMQDAGLTLPLTHRRARLEFCAGHALYPQDMQGQEMKMPMSEQARRCLDRARLAADVAAQAVCAAPGGACRIMPFARILQEGGLVLENLPLGRVRVSLGRQAKAREGMRFALWGRDAGGEPRHKGEIVLLRTGDTDAVGEIVHLADATDQPAPGDGLSLLGEGPGLSPDLEEGGVLALSAETALVARPRADVPGQEDADQNAAQGAVQNAGRGNVAPATAGQKRVLRQSVSGPAATPPAEAATAAASGAVRRGLCGHGDFLRRFALAAEPCPCFTLALLRLETARNGEGEGAAPSRGAGRAAEPLSSALELWRATVGASTADGKAADAPLAGLYGSNSLIFFHPAQPAADLLPAYQDLCAALCRRGLAVAAGLAGYPFLQFRKAEMPDCALKALEYALLLPEPRVGVCNSLALNISADRRYSLGDVFGAVEEYKLALLADAGNVMAWNSLGVCMAALGRRHEARRHFLEALRHKPEPAAAEQIYYNLGTVCQGLGERRAATRYYRQCVKLAPEHLYAHIRLGQLCEQGGRRAEARRCYERAAAIEDAHPGAPSLARRYLARVAVRQRRGGEARELLHEALVRNPQDAAAMLLLAKIYLDGEEDPAIAEMLARKSAGLQDRPEAWQTLARALRALGREDEARVAEARAVLA
;
A
#
# COMPACT_ATOMS: atom_id res chain seq x y z
N MET A 1 -12.53 45.47 -20.29
CA MET A 1 -11.11 45.90 -20.40
C MET A 1 -10.27 44.96 -19.56
N LYS A 2 -9.14 44.47 -20.08
CA LYS A 2 -8.17 43.71 -19.28
C LYS A 2 -7.52 44.67 -18.28
N GLN A 3 -7.62 44.42 -16.97
CA GLN A 3 -6.61 44.94 -16.06
C GLN A 3 -5.28 44.30 -16.49
N LEU A 4 -4.30 45.13 -16.82
CA LEU A 4 -2.92 44.68 -16.94
C LEU A 4 -2.52 44.20 -15.53
N LEU A 5 -2.33 42.89 -15.39
CA LEU A 5 -1.83 42.29 -14.16
C LEU A 5 -0.41 42.78 -13.95
N SER A 6 -0.20 43.75 -13.06
CA SER A 6 1.14 44.02 -12.54
C SER A 6 1.62 42.75 -11.84
N PRO A 7 2.83 42.24 -12.14
CA PRO A 7 3.32 41.02 -11.52
C PRO A 7 3.52 41.25 -10.01
N PRO A 8 3.24 40.24 -9.16
CA PRO A 8 3.21 40.38 -7.71
C PRO A 8 4.54 40.92 -7.17
N ARG A 9 4.47 41.68 -6.07
CA ARG A 9 5.65 42.20 -5.36
C ARG A 9 6.46 41.03 -4.83
N LEU A 10 7.70 40.89 -5.29
CA LEU A 10 8.62 39.85 -4.82
C LEU A 10 9.03 40.14 -3.37
N GLU A 11 9.01 39.10 -2.55
CA GLU A 11 9.50 39.10 -1.19
C GLU A 11 10.88 38.41 -1.14
N ARG A 12 11.61 38.57 -0.01
CA ARG A 12 12.96 38.01 0.14
C ARG A 12 13.00 36.49 -0.03
N GLU A 13 11.98 35.80 0.47
CA GLU A 13 11.81 34.34 0.40
C GLU A 13 11.73 33.84 -1.05
N ASP A 14 11.07 34.59 -1.95
CA ASP A 14 10.98 34.23 -3.37
C ASP A 14 12.36 34.22 -4.06
N ILE A 15 13.26 35.13 -3.64
CA ILE A 15 14.61 35.22 -4.19
C ILE A 15 15.48 34.07 -3.70
N ILE A 16 15.24 33.57 -2.48
CA ILE A 16 15.89 32.36 -1.95
C ILE A 16 15.40 31.13 -2.72
N GLU A 17 14.08 30.95 -2.85
CA GLU A 17 13.51 29.77 -3.54
C GLU A 17 13.96 29.71 -5.01
N MET A 18 14.07 30.85 -5.68
CA MET A 18 14.40 30.95 -7.09
C MET A 18 15.83 31.41 -7.39
N GLU A 19 16.76 31.34 -6.41
CA GLU A 19 18.16 31.76 -6.55
C GLU A 19 18.85 31.09 -7.75
N GLY A 20 18.60 29.79 -7.97
CA GLY A 20 19.13 29.05 -9.12
C GLY A 20 18.62 29.55 -10.47
N LEU A 21 17.35 29.98 -10.55
CA LEU A 21 16.77 30.55 -11.77
C LEU A 21 17.32 31.96 -12.04
N LEU A 22 17.52 32.75 -10.98
CA LEU A 22 18.20 34.05 -11.06
C LEU A 22 19.63 33.90 -11.58
N CYS A 23 20.40 32.97 -11.01
CA CYS A 23 21.77 32.70 -11.42
C CYS A 23 21.84 32.20 -12.87
N GLY A 24 21.00 31.25 -13.28
CA GLY A 24 20.95 30.77 -14.66
C GLY A 24 20.56 31.84 -15.69
N GLN A 25 19.72 32.82 -15.33
CA GLN A 25 19.46 33.98 -16.19
C GLN A 25 20.68 34.92 -16.27
N LEU A 26 21.45 35.07 -15.19
CA LEU A 26 22.66 35.90 -15.17
C LEU A 26 23.84 35.27 -15.92
N GLU A 27 23.95 33.93 -15.97
CA GLU A 27 24.96 33.20 -16.76
C GLU A 27 24.90 33.52 -18.27
N ALA A 28 23.73 33.91 -18.78
CA ALA A 28 23.57 34.36 -20.17
C ALA A 28 24.33 35.66 -20.50
N PHE A 29 24.69 36.46 -19.48
CA PHE A 29 25.41 37.72 -19.65
C PHE A 29 26.92 37.57 -19.40
N PHE A 30 27.35 36.77 -18.43
CA PHE A 30 28.78 36.55 -18.11
C PHE A 30 29.00 35.30 -17.25
N SER A 31 30.22 34.76 -17.31
CA SER A 31 30.60 33.54 -16.59
C SER A 31 31.04 33.78 -15.13
N PHE A 32 30.61 32.91 -14.22
CA PHE A 32 31.02 32.87 -12.80
C PHE A 32 31.13 31.42 -12.30
N SER A 33 31.81 31.19 -11.17
CA SER A 33 32.14 29.86 -10.63
C SER A 33 31.41 29.51 -9.33
N GLY A 34 30.58 30.41 -8.81
CA GLY A 34 29.82 30.23 -7.56
C GLY A 34 29.13 31.54 -7.17
N HIS A 35 28.17 31.46 -6.26
CA HIS A 35 27.35 32.59 -5.82
C HIS A 35 27.04 32.51 -4.33
N ALA A 36 26.62 33.63 -3.74
CA ALA A 36 26.04 33.70 -2.39
C ALA A 36 25.09 34.90 -2.31
N LEU A 37 23.87 34.67 -1.82
CA LEU A 37 22.84 35.70 -1.64
C LEU A 37 22.83 36.25 -0.21
N TYR A 38 22.79 37.57 -0.08
CA TYR A 38 22.80 38.29 1.20
C TYR A 38 21.61 39.25 1.31
N PHE A 39 21.04 39.34 2.51
CA PHE A 39 19.93 40.25 2.83
C PHE A 39 20.38 41.30 3.87
N PRO A 40 21.03 42.40 3.44
CA PRO A 40 21.55 43.40 4.37
C PRO A 40 20.41 44.11 5.11
N THR A 41 20.60 44.32 6.41
CA THR A 41 19.66 45.05 7.29
C THR A 41 19.85 46.56 7.25
N GLU A 42 21.10 47.04 7.12
CA GLU A 42 21.43 48.47 7.27
C GLU A 42 22.14 49.08 6.06
N HIS A 43 22.97 48.32 5.33
CA HIS A 43 23.78 48.86 4.23
C HIS A 43 23.81 47.91 3.01
N ALA A 44 23.15 48.33 1.92
CA ALA A 44 23.24 47.68 0.61
C ALA A 44 23.98 48.61 -0.37
N PRO A 45 24.86 48.09 -1.26
CA PRO A 45 25.51 48.91 -2.27
C PRO A 45 24.45 49.54 -3.20
N ALA A 46 24.66 50.81 -3.56
CA ALA A 46 23.77 51.53 -4.47
C ALA A 46 23.89 50.99 -5.91
N GLU A 47 25.12 50.70 -6.33
CA GLU A 47 25.49 50.23 -7.67
C GLU A 47 26.29 48.92 -7.60
N PRO A 48 26.41 48.15 -8.70
CA PRO A 48 27.18 46.92 -8.73
C PRO A 48 28.69 47.17 -8.53
N GLN A 49 29.32 46.43 -7.61
CA GLN A 49 30.74 46.61 -7.28
C GLN A 49 31.58 45.42 -7.72
N LEU A 50 32.51 45.65 -8.65
CA LEU A 50 33.45 44.63 -9.14
C LEU A 50 34.77 44.70 -8.36
N LEU A 51 34.95 43.78 -7.41
CA LEU A 51 36.17 43.58 -6.63
C LEU A 51 37.21 42.82 -7.45
N THR A 52 37.90 43.53 -8.36
CA THR A 52 38.80 42.92 -9.36
C THR A 52 39.95 42.10 -8.79
N ARG A 53 40.42 42.41 -7.57
CA ARG A 53 41.46 41.62 -6.88
C ARG A 53 40.95 40.27 -6.39
N GLU A 54 39.69 40.21 -5.97
CA GLU A 54 39.04 39.01 -5.41
C GLU A 54 38.26 38.19 -6.46
N ARG A 55 38.12 38.72 -7.69
CA ARG A 55 37.24 38.19 -8.74
C ARG A 55 35.79 38.04 -8.27
N ARG A 56 35.34 38.96 -7.42
CA ARG A 56 33.97 39.03 -6.89
C ARG A 56 33.20 40.18 -7.51
N LEU A 57 31.91 39.98 -7.73
CA LEU A 57 30.96 41.01 -8.15
C LEU A 57 29.80 41.04 -7.14
N LEU A 58 29.59 42.19 -6.51
CA LEU A 58 28.42 42.45 -5.68
C LEU A 58 27.35 43.11 -6.54
N LEU A 59 26.23 42.42 -6.73
CA LEU A 59 25.10 42.87 -7.56
C LEU A 59 23.88 43.15 -6.65
N PRO A 60 23.53 44.42 -6.38
CA PRO A 60 22.32 44.73 -5.63
C PRO A 60 21.07 44.38 -6.46
N LEU A 61 20.21 43.55 -5.90
CA LEU A 61 18.95 43.13 -6.50
C LEU A 61 17.87 44.15 -6.15
N ARG A 62 17.56 45.04 -7.11
CA ARG A 62 16.57 46.11 -6.95
C ARG A 62 15.42 45.95 -7.94
N ARG A 63 14.18 46.04 -7.44
CA ARG A 63 12.96 46.10 -8.26
C ARG A 63 12.07 47.22 -7.75
N GLU A 64 11.56 48.06 -8.65
CA GLU A 64 10.68 49.21 -8.33
C GLU A 64 11.23 50.17 -7.25
N GLY A 65 12.56 50.20 -7.07
CA GLY A 65 13.27 51.02 -6.08
C GLY A 65 13.64 50.29 -4.77
N GLU A 66 12.95 49.19 -4.45
CA GLU A 66 13.19 48.39 -3.24
C GLU A 66 14.40 47.47 -3.39
N VAL A 67 15.18 47.28 -2.32
CA VAL A 67 16.30 46.32 -2.28
C VAL A 67 15.78 44.98 -1.78
N LEU A 68 15.76 43.99 -2.66
CA LEU A 68 15.36 42.62 -2.33
C LEU A 68 16.53 41.80 -1.77
N GLY A 69 17.76 42.11 -2.16
CA GLY A 69 18.97 41.45 -1.66
C GLY A 69 20.24 41.92 -2.37
N VAL A 70 21.37 41.25 -2.11
CA VAL A 70 22.65 41.46 -2.79
C VAL A 70 23.22 40.10 -3.17
N LEU A 71 23.43 39.87 -4.47
CA LEU A 71 24.01 38.64 -4.99
C LEU A 71 25.53 38.82 -5.16
N MET A 72 26.32 38.00 -4.47
CA MET A 72 27.79 37.97 -4.58
C MET A 72 28.23 36.85 -5.52
N LEU A 73 28.64 37.22 -6.73
CA LEU A 73 29.14 36.26 -7.72
C LEU A 73 30.65 36.12 -7.62
N HIS A 74 31.14 34.88 -7.62
CA HIS A 74 32.53 34.49 -7.45
C HIS A 74 33.16 34.03 -8.78
N GLY A 75 34.46 34.25 -8.96
CA GLY A 75 35.20 33.79 -10.14
C GLY A 75 34.90 34.58 -11.43
N VAL A 76 34.24 35.73 -11.32
CA VAL A 76 33.79 36.54 -12.46
C VAL A 76 34.98 37.08 -13.25
N ARG A 77 34.94 36.95 -14.58
CA ARG A 77 35.99 37.47 -15.46
C ARG A 77 35.92 39.00 -15.54
N ALA A 78 36.92 39.67 -14.98
CA ALA A 78 36.94 41.13 -14.84
C ALA A 78 36.83 41.92 -16.16
N ARG A 79 37.23 41.36 -17.31
CA ARG A 79 37.04 41.99 -18.63
C ARG A 79 35.58 41.97 -19.09
N GLU A 80 34.88 40.87 -18.86
CA GLU A 80 33.47 40.67 -19.23
C GLU A 80 32.58 41.57 -18.33
N ALA A 81 32.71 41.44 -17.01
CA ALA A 81 31.90 42.20 -16.07
C ALA A 81 32.12 43.72 -16.17
N ARG A 82 33.36 44.20 -16.37
CA ARG A 82 33.64 45.65 -16.45
C ARG A 82 32.97 46.32 -17.66
N ALA A 83 32.76 45.60 -18.77
CA ALA A 83 32.01 46.12 -19.91
C ALA A 83 30.50 46.20 -19.64
N LEU A 84 29.97 45.30 -18.80
CA LEU A 84 28.54 45.20 -18.50
C LEU A 84 28.08 46.03 -17.29
N LEU A 85 28.99 46.47 -16.41
CA LEU A 85 28.69 47.23 -15.18
C LEU A 85 27.56 48.28 -15.30
N PRO A 86 27.51 49.14 -16.34
CA PRO A 86 26.43 50.15 -16.48
C PRO A 86 25.04 49.55 -16.76
N VAL A 87 24.98 48.35 -17.34
CA VAL A 87 23.74 47.68 -17.78
C VAL A 87 23.30 46.61 -16.77
N LEU A 88 24.21 46.10 -15.93
CA LEU A 88 23.92 45.09 -14.90
C LEU A 88 22.71 45.41 -13.99
N PRO A 89 22.46 46.66 -13.53
CA PRO A 89 21.27 46.96 -12.73
C PRO A 89 19.97 46.72 -13.51
N ALA A 90 19.93 47.11 -14.79
CA ALA A 90 18.78 46.91 -15.66
C ALA A 90 18.60 45.43 -16.03
N ALA A 91 19.69 44.70 -16.29
CA ALA A 91 19.66 43.25 -16.51
C ALA A 91 19.14 42.50 -15.27
N ALA A 92 19.61 42.87 -14.07
CA ALA A 92 19.12 42.30 -12.81
C ALA A 92 17.63 42.61 -12.58
N ALA A 93 17.19 43.84 -12.86
CA ALA A 93 15.78 44.21 -12.78
C ALA A 93 14.91 43.37 -13.72
N LEU A 94 15.33 43.16 -14.97
CA LEU A 94 14.63 42.28 -15.93
C LEU A 94 14.59 40.81 -15.46
N CYS A 95 15.65 40.32 -14.82
CA CYS A 95 15.64 38.99 -14.20
C CYS A 95 14.65 38.90 -13.03
N LEU A 96 14.56 39.95 -12.21
CA LEU A 96 13.57 40.07 -11.13
C LEU A 96 12.13 40.19 -11.66
N ASP A 97 11.91 40.86 -12.79
CA ASP A 97 10.59 40.89 -13.44
C ASP A 97 10.21 39.50 -13.97
N ASN A 98 11.14 38.76 -14.59
CA ASN A 98 10.91 37.36 -14.98
C ASN A 98 10.55 36.49 -13.76
N LEU A 99 11.26 36.64 -12.63
CA LEU A 99 10.96 35.96 -11.38
C LEU A 99 9.56 36.31 -10.85
N ALA A 100 9.16 37.58 -10.95
CA ALA A 100 7.83 38.03 -10.55
C ALA A 100 6.73 37.40 -11.41
N TRP A 101 6.96 37.24 -12.72
CA TRP A 101 6.06 36.50 -13.62
C TRP A 101 6.03 34.99 -13.35
N VAL A 102 7.18 34.36 -13.05
CA VAL A 102 7.24 32.95 -12.63
C VAL A 102 6.46 32.74 -11.34
N ARG A 103 6.59 33.64 -10.35
CA ARG A 103 5.77 33.63 -9.14
C ARG A 103 4.28 33.80 -9.46
N ALA A 104 3.93 34.77 -10.32
CA ALA A 104 2.54 35.01 -10.74
C ALA A 104 1.88 33.75 -11.33
N ALA A 105 2.61 32.98 -12.15
CA ALA A 105 2.14 31.72 -12.72
C ALA A 105 2.01 30.60 -11.67
N ARG A 106 2.84 30.61 -10.63
CA ARG A 106 2.83 29.64 -9.53
C ARG A 106 1.84 29.96 -8.42
N THR A 107 1.24 31.16 -8.37
CA THR A 107 0.30 31.58 -7.31
C THR A 107 -1.13 31.79 -7.81
N ASP A 108 -2.13 31.23 -7.12
CA ASP A 108 -3.55 31.48 -7.38
C ASP A 108 -3.92 32.93 -7.04
N SER A 109 -4.42 33.67 -8.04
CA SER A 109 -4.70 35.12 -7.93
C SER A 109 -5.83 35.48 -6.97
N LEU A 110 -6.67 34.52 -6.54
CA LEU A 110 -7.72 34.76 -5.55
C LEU A 110 -7.17 34.66 -4.13
N THR A 111 -6.42 33.59 -3.83
CA THR A 111 -6.02 33.19 -2.48
C THR A 111 -4.57 33.55 -2.13
N GLY A 112 -3.69 33.70 -3.12
CA GLY A 112 -2.25 33.85 -2.93
C GLY A 112 -1.54 32.58 -2.45
N LEU A 113 -2.18 31.41 -2.57
CA LEU A 113 -1.56 30.10 -2.35
C LEU A 113 -0.94 29.58 -3.66
N ALA A 114 -0.14 28.51 -3.60
CA ALA A 114 0.38 27.88 -4.81
C ALA A 114 -0.74 27.33 -5.72
N THR A 115 -0.54 27.32 -7.03
CA THR A 115 -1.46 26.69 -7.99
C THR A 115 -1.39 25.17 -7.95
N GLU A 116 -2.40 24.47 -8.49
CA GLU A 116 -2.38 23.01 -8.62
C GLU A 116 -1.19 22.52 -9.49
N GLU A 117 -0.76 23.32 -10.48
CA GLU A 117 0.42 23.03 -11.30
C GLU A 117 1.74 23.16 -10.50
N ALA A 118 1.87 24.21 -9.67
CA ALA A 118 3.01 24.36 -8.77
C ALA A 118 3.05 23.25 -7.70
N LEU A 119 1.89 22.83 -7.20
CA LEU A 119 1.75 21.67 -6.32
C LEU A 119 2.27 20.39 -6.99
N PHE A 120 1.84 20.10 -8.23
CA PHE A 120 2.30 18.91 -8.96
C PHE A 120 3.81 18.94 -9.21
N SER A 121 4.38 20.07 -9.64
CA SER A 121 5.84 20.21 -9.80
C SER A 121 6.58 19.85 -8.51
N ARG A 122 6.10 20.35 -7.36
CA ARG A 122 6.74 20.08 -6.06
C ARG A 122 6.54 18.64 -5.58
N MET A 123 5.41 18.02 -5.92
CA MET A 123 5.16 16.59 -5.68
C MET A 123 6.07 15.69 -6.52
N GLU A 124 6.27 16.01 -7.79
CA GLU A 124 7.16 15.26 -8.69
C GLU A 124 8.61 15.31 -8.19
N GLU A 125 9.10 16.49 -7.79
CA GLU A 125 10.42 16.64 -7.18
C GLU A 125 10.57 15.83 -5.88
N ALA A 126 9.57 15.88 -4.99
CA ALA A 126 9.61 15.15 -3.72
C ALA A 126 9.55 13.62 -3.94
N ALA A 127 8.69 13.15 -4.85
CA ALA A 127 8.59 11.75 -5.22
C ALA A 127 9.87 11.23 -5.90
N ALA A 128 10.53 12.06 -6.71
CA ALA A 128 11.81 11.75 -7.34
C ALA A 128 12.94 11.62 -6.30
N ARG A 129 13.03 12.53 -5.31
CA ARG A 129 13.99 12.42 -4.20
C ARG A 129 13.78 11.14 -3.39
N VAL A 130 12.54 10.83 -3.02
CA VAL A 130 12.20 9.59 -2.29
C VAL A 130 12.58 8.36 -3.12
N ARG A 131 12.33 8.35 -4.43
CA ARG A 131 12.74 7.23 -5.30
C ARG A 131 14.25 7.08 -5.39
N ALA A 132 15.00 8.17 -5.59
CA ALA A 132 16.46 8.11 -5.70
C ALA A 132 17.10 7.45 -4.47
N HIS A 133 16.62 7.78 -3.27
CA HIS A 133 17.08 7.16 -2.02
C HIS A 133 16.62 5.69 -1.85
N LEU A 134 15.46 5.30 -2.41
CA LEU A 134 15.02 3.90 -2.44
C LEU A 134 15.81 3.05 -3.46
N GLU A 135 16.34 3.67 -4.52
CA GLU A 135 17.17 3.03 -5.54
C GLU A 135 18.63 2.89 -5.07
N ASP A 136 19.20 3.90 -4.41
CA ASP A 136 20.53 3.85 -3.79
C ASP A 136 20.53 4.50 -2.38
N PRO A 137 20.38 3.70 -1.31
CA PRO A 137 20.42 4.18 0.08
C PRO A 137 21.80 4.72 0.52
N SER A 138 22.86 4.54 -0.28
CA SER A 138 24.20 5.05 0.04
C SER A 138 24.40 6.51 -0.37
N VAL A 139 23.49 7.08 -1.16
CA VAL A 139 23.48 8.52 -1.49
C VAL A 139 22.94 9.30 -0.30
N THR A 140 23.84 9.71 0.58
CA THR A 140 23.55 10.60 1.71
C THR A 140 23.56 12.06 1.27
N ASP A 141 22.38 12.69 1.18
CA ASP A 141 22.22 14.15 1.01
C ASP A 141 22.59 14.94 2.30
N GLY A 142 23.78 14.69 2.85
CA GLY A 142 24.41 15.43 3.95
C GLY A 142 23.70 15.41 5.31
N HIS A 143 22.54 14.77 5.43
CA HIS A 143 21.69 14.80 6.63
C HIS A 143 21.27 13.40 7.03
N ASP A 144 21.63 12.97 8.24
CA ASP A 144 21.12 11.73 8.82
C ASP A 144 19.58 11.75 8.86
N ALA A 145 18.97 10.78 8.19
CA ALA A 145 17.55 10.74 7.89
C ALA A 145 16.89 9.46 8.47
N PRO A 146 16.13 9.56 9.58
CA PRO A 146 15.32 8.43 10.06
C PRO A 146 14.24 8.04 9.04
N LEU A 147 13.83 6.76 9.09
CA LEU A 147 12.92 6.08 8.14
C LEU A 147 11.63 6.85 7.77
N HIS A 148 11.12 7.72 8.66
CA HIS A 148 9.94 8.54 8.39
C HIS A 148 10.16 9.68 7.36
N ARG A 149 11.41 9.96 6.96
CA ARG A 149 11.73 10.91 5.88
C ARG A 149 11.58 10.31 4.47
N LEU A 150 11.34 9.00 4.34
CA LEU A 150 11.19 8.32 3.04
C LEU A 150 9.76 8.39 2.47
N CYS A 151 8.97 9.39 2.87
CA CYS A 151 7.57 9.52 2.52
C CYS A 151 7.18 10.99 2.30
N MET A 152 6.45 11.25 1.22
CA MET A 152 5.78 12.52 0.93
C MET A 152 4.33 12.41 1.39
N GLY A 153 3.90 13.31 2.26
CA GLY A 153 2.54 13.37 2.78
C GLY A 153 1.71 14.44 2.06
N LEU A 154 0.47 14.13 1.71
CA LEU A 154 -0.46 15.10 1.12
C LEU A 154 -1.75 15.13 1.93
N VAL A 155 -2.08 16.29 2.46
CA VAL A 155 -3.35 16.59 3.15
C VAL A 155 -4.20 17.45 2.22
N LEU A 156 -5.45 17.06 2.00
CA LEU A 156 -6.45 17.84 1.29
C LEU A 156 -7.57 18.24 2.25
N VAL A 157 -7.97 19.51 2.24
CA VAL A 157 -9.12 20.04 2.98
C VAL A 157 -10.10 20.64 1.99
N ARG A 158 -11.36 20.23 2.04
CA ARG A 158 -12.43 20.68 1.14
C ARG A 158 -13.57 21.34 1.92
N LEU A 159 -14.04 22.49 1.45
CA LEU A 159 -15.29 23.11 1.89
C LEU A 159 -16.47 22.42 1.18
N HIS A 160 -17.12 21.49 1.86
CA HIS A 160 -18.16 20.62 1.31
C HIS A 160 -19.38 21.42 0.84
N ASN A 161 -19.90 22.32 1.69
CA ASN A 161 -21.07 23.14 1.39
C ASN A 161 -20.77 24.42 0.56
N GLY A 162 -19.60 24.48 -0.09
CA GLY A 162 -19.19 25.61 -0.95
C GLY A 162 -20.19 25.96 -2.07
N PRO A 163 -20.76 24.98 -2.82
CA PRO A 163 -21.78 25.25 -3.83
C PRO A 163 -23.08 25.85 -3.26
N GLU A 164 -23.53 25.37 -2.10
CA GLU A 164 -24.74 25.88 -1.43
C GLU A 164 -24.55 27.32 -0.95
N LEU A 165 -23.37 27.64 -0.40
CA LEU A 165 -22.99 28.99 -0.01
C LEU A 165 -22.97 29.94 -1.22
N VAL A 166 -22.55 29.47 -2.39
CA VAL A 166 -22.65 30.25 -3.64
C VAL A 166 -24.11 30.52 -4.01
N GLN A 167 -24.99 29.51 -3.93
CA GLN A 167 -26.41 29.67 -4.27
C GLN A 167 -27.14 30.62 -3.31
N ARG A 168 -26.78 30.62 -2.02
CA ARG A 168 -27.44 31.41 -0.98
C ARG A 168 -26.89 32.82 -0.80
N GLU A 169 -25.56 32.97 -0.81
CA GLU A 169 -24.88 34.22 -0.43
C GLU A 169 -24.08 34.85 -1.61
N GLY A 170 -24.05 34.17 -2.77
CA GLY A 170 -23.44 34.65 -4.00
C GLY A 170 -21.92 34.44 -4.11
N HIS A 171 -21.42 34.55 -5.34
CA HIS A 171 -19.99 34.34 -5.65
C HIS A 171 -19.04 35.28 -4.90
N GLY A 172 -19.42 36.55 -4.72
CA GLY A 172 -18.58 37.54 -4.04
C GLY A 172 -18.34 37.25 -2.55
N PHE A 173 -19.34 36.68 -1.86
CA PHE A 173 -19.16 36.22 -0.48
C PHE A 173 -18.19 35.04 -0.43
N VAL A 174 -18.36 34.05 -1.31
CA VAL A 174 -17.53 32.84 -1.31
C VAL A 174 -16.09 33.13 -1.77
N GLN A 175 -15.86 34.12 -2.63
CA GLN A 175 -14.50 34.58 -2.95
C GLN A 175 -13.79 35.17 -1.71
N LYS A 176 -14.47 36.05 -0.95
CA LYS A 176 -13.96 36.57 0.33
C LYS A 176 -13.75 35.45 1.35
N ALA A 177 -14.65 34.47 1.39
CA ALA A 177 -14.52 33.30 2.25
C ALA A 177 -13.22 32.52 1.98
N LEU A 178 -12.96 32.20 0.70
CA LEU A 178 -11.75 31.49 0.29
C LEU A 178 -10.47 32.30 0.58
N GLN A 179 -10.52 33.63 0.46
CA GLN A 179 -9.43 34.53 0.84
C GLN A 179 -9.12 34.48 2.35
N SER A 180 -10.12 34.64 3.20
CA SER A 180 -9.96 34.57 4.65
C SER A 180 -9.50 33.18 5.12
N LEU A 181 -10.02 32.11 4.51
CA LEU A 181 -9.58 30.74 4.80
C LEU A 181 -8.12 30.52 4.38
N ALA A 182 -7.72 30.98 3.20
CA ALA A 182 -6.32 30.91 2.74
C ALA A 182 -5.36 31.72 3.62
N ALA A 183 -5.80 32.84 4.19
CA ALA A 183 -5.04 33.58 5.18
C ALA A 183 -4.88 32.78 6.49
N ALA A 184 -5.99 32.32 7.08
CA ALA A 184 -6.00 31.54 8.33
C ALA A 184 -5.23 30.21 8.24
N CYS A 185 -5.17 29.61 7.05
CA CYS A 185 -4.38 28.39 6.83
C CYS A 185 -2.88 28.65 6.84
N ARG A 186 -2.42 29.79 6.31
CA ARG A 186 -0.99 30.17 6.24
C ARG A 186 -0.40 30.51 7.60
N THR A 187 -1.21 31.04 8.51
CA THR A 187 -0.80 31.25 9.91
C THR A 187 -0.36 29.92 10.52
N ASP A 188 0.80 29.92 11.17
CA ASP A 188 1.40 28.77 11.89
C ASP A 188 1.55 27.49 11.04
N LEU A 189 1.88 27.61 9.75
CA LEU A 189 2.39 26.48 8.98
C LEU A 189 3.88 26.24 9.26
N PRO A 190 4.32 24.98 9.39
CA PRO A 190 5.74 24.63 9.33
C PRO A 190 6.36 25.04 7.98
N SER A 191 7.64 25.43 8.00
CA SER A 191 8.35 25.96 6.82
C SER A 191 8.59 24.92 5.71
N ASP A 192 8.41 23.64 5.97
CA ASP A 192 8.49 22.54 5.00
C ASP A 192 7.15 22.20 4.32
N VAL A 193 6.06 22.90 4.67
CA VAL A 193 4.70 22.65 4.15
C VAL A 193 4.34 23.63 3.03
N LEU A 194 4.19 23.12 1.80
CA LEU A 194 3.63 23.91 0.70
C LEU A 194 2.09 23.91 0.77
N ALA A 195 1.50 25.09 0.95
CA ALA A 195 0.06 25.30 0.88
C ALA A 195 -0.37 25.73 -0.54
N ALA A 196 -1.27 24.96 -1.14
CA ALA A 196 -1.74 25.13 -2.51
C ALA A 196 -3.26 25.13 -2.61
N ARG A 197 -3.80 25.73 -3.66
CA ARG A 197 -5.19 25.62 -4.06
C ARG A 197 -5.32 24.53 -5.14
N ALA A 198 -5.73 23.34 -4.72
CA ALA A 198 -5.90 22.19 -5.61
C ALA A 198 -7.28 22.13 -6.30
N GLY A 199 -8.15 23.12 -6.09
CA GLY A 199 -9.47 23.11 -6.71
C GLY A 199 -10.32 24.32 -6.34
N ARG A 200 -11.57 24.34 -6.83
CA ARG A 200 -12.48 25.48 -6.63
C ARG A 200 -12.73 25.78 -5.14
N TYR A 201 -12.87 24.71 -4.34
CA TYR A 201 -13.15 24.72 -2.90
C TYR A 201 -12.16 23.82 -2.12
N GLU A 202 -11.00 23.53 -2.70
CA GLU A 202 -10.01 22.58 -2.18
C GLU A 202 -8.68 23.26 -1.87
N PHE A 203 -8.14 22.97 -0.69
CA PHE A 203 -6.85 23.41 -0.20
C PHE A 203 -5.97 22.19 0.05
N ALA A 204 -4.78 22.14 -0.54
CA ALA A 204 -3.83 21.06 -0.39
C ALA A 204 -2.60 21.54 0.40
N PHE A 205 -2.07 20.65 1.23
CA PHE A 205 -0.89 20.88 2.05
C PHE A 205 0.06 19.70 1.84
N LEU A 206 1.21 20.00 1.23
CA LEU A 206 2.23 19.02 0.86
C LEU A 206 3.37 19.05 1.88
N LEU A 207 3.66 17.90 2.47
CA LEU A 207 4.81 17.67 3.36
C LEU A 207 5.85 16.82 2.62
N ALA A 208 7.06 17.33 2.46
CA ALA A 208 8.10 16.65 1.67
C ALA A 208 8.71 15.41 2.35
N ALA A 209 8.64 15.33 3.68
CA ALA A 209 9.22 14.25 4.49
C ALA A 209 8.36 14.01 5.76
N SER A 210 7.38 13.10 5.69
CA SER A 210 6.41 12.92 6.79
C SER A 210 5.72 11.57 6.87
N GLY A 211 5.42 11.14 8.10
CA GLY A 211 4.61 9.98 8.43
C GLY A 211 3.10 10.28 8.57
N ARG A 212 2.29 9.21 8.65
CA ARG A 212 0.82 9.28 8.64
C ARG A 212 0.23 10.08 9.81
N GLY A 213 0.82 9.95 11.00
CA GLY A 213 0.42 10.72 12.19
C GLY A 213 0.66 12.23 12.06
N VAL A 214 1.73 12.63 11.35
CA VAL A 214 2.04 14.06 11.09
C VAL A 214 0.99 14.65 10.16
N CYS A 215 0.66 13.94 9.07
CA CYS A 215 -0.38 14.34 8.11
C CYS A 215 -1.74 14.51 8.82
N HIS A 216 -2.10 13.57 9.71
CA HIS A 216 -3.35 13.65 10.46
C HIS A 216 -3.37 14.84 11.44
N LYS A 217 -2.27 15.09 12.17
CA LYS A 217 -2.14 16.26 13.07
C LYS A 217 -2.22 17.59 12.31
N LEU A 218 -1.58 17.69 11.14
CA LEU A 218 -1.71 18.89 10.29
C LEU A 218 -3.15 19.08 9.82
N ALA A 219 -3.82 18.02 9.35
CA ALA A 219 -5.22 18.08 8.92
C ALA A 219 -6.13 18.60 10.03
N ALA A 220 -5.98 18.10 11.27
CA ALA A 220 -6.74 18.57 12.43
C ALA A 220 -6.45 20.05 12.75
N SER A 221 -5.17 20.44 12.76
CA SER A 221 -4.73 21.81 13.04
C SER A 221 -5.26 22.82 12.02
N VAL A 222 -5.18 22.51 10.72
CA VAL A 222 -5.72 23.35 9.64
C VAL A 222 -7.25 23.41 9.69
N LEU A 223 -7.93 22.29 9.89
CA LEU A 223 -9.39 22.26 10.05
C LEU A 223 -9.86 23.12 11.21
N GLN A 224 -9.14 23.14 12.33
CA GLN A 224 -9.44 23.98 13.47
C GLN A 224 -9.31 25.47 13.10
N ARG A 225 -8.16 25.89 12.53
CA ARG A 225 -7.95 27.28 12.07
C ARG A 225 -8.99 27.73 11.05
N MET A 226 -9.36 26.89 10.08
CA MET A 226 -10.41 27.19 9.10
C MET A 226 -11.80 27.40 9.74
N GLN A 227 -12.12 26.65 10.80
CA GLN A 227 -13.38 26.83 11.54
C GLN A 227 -13.35 28.12 12.35
N ASP A 228 -12.24 28.41 13.02
CA ASP A 228 -12.05 29.58 13.88
C ASP A 228 -11.97 30.90 13.10
N ALA A 229 -11.58 30.86 11.82
CA ALA A 229 -11.61 31.99 10.89
C ALA A 229 -12.99 32.67 10.71
N GLY A 230 -14.08 32.02 11.16
CA GLY A 230 -15.26 32.73 11.67
C GLY A 230 -15.92 33.77 10.75
N LEU A 231 -16.31 33.37 9.54
CA LEU A 231 -16.96 34.28 8.59
C LEU A 231 -18.35 34.73 9.04
N THR A 232 -18.70 35.99 8.76
CA THR A 232 -20.00 36.58 9.08
C THR A 232 -20.81 36.80 7.80
N LEU A 233 -22.06 36.32 7.78
CA LEU A 233 -22.98 36.48 6.64
C LEU A 233 -23.36 37.97 6.45
N PRO A 234 -23.32 38.50 5.22
CA PRO A 234 -23.46 39.93 4.96
C PRO A 234 -24.88 40.47 5.23
N LEU A 235 -25.92 39.62 5.09
CA LEU A 235 -27.31 40.02 5.26
C LEU A 235 -27.88 39.78 6.68
N THR A 236 -27.34 38.80 7.41
CA THR A 236 -27.91 38.38 8.71
C THR A 236 -27.00 38.66 9.90
N HIS A 237 -25.74 39.05 9.66
CA HIS A 237 -24.68 39.21 10.65
C HIS A 237 -24.44 37.98 11.56
N ARG A 238 -24.93 36.80 11.16
CA ARG A 238 -24.68 35.53 11.85
C ARG A 238 -23.41 34.87 11.30
N ARG A 239 -22.75 34.07 12.14
CA ARG A 239 -21.59 33.25 11.72
C ARG A 239 -22.05 32.26 10.63
N ALA A 240 -21.35 32.25 9.49
CA ALA A 240 -21.60 31.32 8.41
C ALA A 240 -21.26 29.89 8.87
N ARG A 241 -22.16 28.95 8.59
CA ARG A 241 -21.92 27.52 8.82
C ARG A 241 -21.06 27.00 7.67
N LEU A 242 -19.77 26.82 7.92
CA LEU A 242 -18.82 26.24 6.99
C LEU A 242 -18.62 24.77 7.35
N GLU A 243 -18.74 23.89 6.36
CA GLU A 243 -18.59 22.44 6.57
C GLU A 243 -17.35 21.94 5.84
N PHE A 244 -16.36 21.52 6.63
CA PHE A 244 -15.07 21.06 6.12
C PHE A 244 -14.92 19.56 6.31
N CYS A 245 -14.37 18.91 5.29
CA CYS A 245 -13.84 17.55 5.36
C CYS A 245 -12.37 17.56 4.94
N ALA A 246 -11.60 16.59 5.40
CA ALA A 246 -10.21 16.41 5.03
C ALA A 246 -9.89 14.95 4.73
N GLY A 247 -8.96 14.75 3.80
CA GLY A 247 -8.40 13.46 3.44
C GLY A 247 -6.89 13.56 3.38
N HIS A 248 -6.17 12.48 3.67
CA HIS A 248 -4.73 12.44 3.45
C HIS A 248 -4.23 11.12 2.90
N ALA A 249 -3.19 11.22 2.06
CA ALA A 249 -2.52 10.11 1.40
C ALA A 249 -1.00 10.27 1.49
N LEU A 250 -0.28 9.15 1.51
CA LEU A 250 1.18 9.11 1.59
C LEU A 250 1.78 8.41 0.37
N TYR A 251 2.76 9.05 -0.24
CA TYR A 251 3.63 8.42 -1.24
C TYR A 251 4.94 7.97 -0.57
N PRO A 252 5.45 6.75 -0.80
CA PRO A 252 4.90 5.69 -1.64
C PRO A 252 3.94 4.73 -0.89
N GLN A 253 3.75 4.89 0.42
CA GLN A 253 3.02 3.92 1.27
C GLN A 253 1.62 3.56 0.77
N ASP A 254 0.88 4.54 0.23
CA ASP A 254 -0.48 4.33 -0.25
C ASP A 254 -0.54 3.90 -1.73
N MET A 255 0.60 3.63 -2.39
CA MET A 255 0.68 3.12 -3.77
C MET A 255 0.59 1.58 -3.86
N GLN A 256 0.50 1.03 -5.07
CA GLN A 256 0.58 -0.40 -5.39
C GLN A 256 1.58 -0.69 -6.53
N GLY A 257 2.03 -1.95 -6.66
CA GLY A 257 3.21 -2.31 -7.45
C GLY A 257 3.21 -2.02 -8.97
N GLN A 258 2.05 -1.79 -9.60
CA GLN A 258 2.01 -1.25 -10.97
C GLN A 258 2.05 0.29 -11.02
N GLU A 259 1.49 0.96 -10.01
CA GLU A 259 1.46 2.42 -9.91
C GLU A 259 2.87 2.99 -9.72
N MET A 260 3.71 2.30 -8.95
CA MET A 260 5.13 2.64 -8.79
C MET A 260 5.95 2.62 -10.09
N LYS A 261 5.40 2.06 -11.19
CA LYS A 261 6.02 2.01 -12.52
C LYS A 261 5.52 3.10 -13.46
N MET A 262 4.50 3.86 -13.08
CA MET A 262 3.96 4.97 -13.87
C MET A 262 4.96 6.14 -13.93
N PRO A 263 4.83 7.09 -14.89
CA PRO A 263 5.54 8.36 -14.84
C PRO A 263 5.31 9.10 -13.52
N MET A 264 6.30 9.85 -13.02
CA MET A 264 6.17 10.55 -11.72
C MET A 264 4.99 11.52 -11.66
N SER A 265 4.67 12.18 -12.78
CA SER A 265 3.50 13.04 -12.93
C SER A 265 2.17 12.30 -12.74
N GLU A 266 2.07 11.05 -13.21
CA GLU A 266 0.91 10.20 -12.94
C GLU A 266 0.87 9.73 -11.48
N GLN A 267 2.02 9.38 -10.88
CA GLN A 267 2.09 8.98 -9.47
C GLN A 267 1.69 10.14 -8.53
N ALA A 268 2.11 11.36 -8.85
CA ALA A 268 1.71 12.58 -8.14
C ALA A 268 0.18 12.81 -8.26
N ARG A 269 -0.39 12.70 -9.46
CA ARG A 269 -1.85 12.76 -9.69
C ARG A 269 -2.60 11.69 -8.89
N ARG A 270 -2.15 10.43 -8.91
CA ARG A 270 -2.74 9.35 -8.10
C ARG A 270 -2.68 9.64 -6.60
N CYS A 271 -1.64 10.31 -6.11
CA CYS A 271 -1.55 10.71 -4.71
C CYS A 271 -2.61 11.77 -4.35
N LEU A 272 -2.82 12.78 -5.21
CA LEU A 272 -3.88 13.78 -5.04
C LEU A 272 -5.27 13.17 -5.15
N ASP A 273 -5.51 12.28 -6.12
CA ASP A 273 -6.78 11.57 -6.28
C ASP A 273 -7.13 10.72 -5.05
N ARG A 274 -6.12 10.15 -4.37
CA ARG A 274 -6.30 9.42 -3.11
C ARG A 274 -6.64 10.33 -1.94
N ALA A 275 -6.01 11.50 -1.83
CA ALA A 275 -6.37 12.50 -0.83
C ALA A 275 -7.79 13.07 -1.08
N ARG A 276 -8.18 13.25 -2.35
CA ARG A 276 -9.56 13.58 -2.76
C ARG A 276 -10.56 12.50 -2.35
N LEU A 277 -10.33 11.24 -2.73
CA LEU A 277 -11.20 10.11 -2.37
C LEU A 277 -11.36 9.97 -0.84
N ALA A 278 -10.28 10.17 -0.08
CA ALA A 278 -10.36 10.18 1.38
C ALA A 278 -11.23 11.35 1.89
N ALA A 279 -11.09 12.56 1.36
CA ALA A 279 -11.93 13.70 1.72
C ALA A 279 -13.42 13.50 1.32
N ASP A 280 -13.67 12.82 0.21
CA ASP A 280 -15.02 12.40 -0.22
C ASP A 280 -15.66 11.42 0.77
N VAL A 281 -14.92 10.39 1.20
CA VAL A 281 -15.36 9.43 2.23
C VAL A 281 -15.60 10.14 3.58
N ALA A 282 -14.73 11.06 3.97
CA ALA A 282 -14.92 11.87 5.18
C ALA A 282 -16.20 12.73 5.11
N ALA A 283 -16.53 13.29 3.94
CA ALA A 283 -17.78 14.03 3.76
C ALA A 283 -19.02 13.13 3.91
N GLN A 284 -19.00 11.94 3.30
CA GLN A 284 -20.11 10.98 3.38
C GLN A 284 -20.38 10.55 4.84
N ALA A 285 -19.33 10.29 5.62
CA ALA A 285 -19.44 9.95 7.04
C ALA A 285 -20.07 11.07 7.88
N VAL A 286 -19.78 12.34 7.57
CA VAL A 286 -20.39 13.51 8.24
C VAL A 286 -21.89 13.64 7.89
N CYS A 287 -22.30 13.35 6.66
CA CYS A 287 -23.71 13.34 6.28
C CYS A 287 -24.52 12.22 6.99
N ALA A 288 -23.87 11.10 7.33
CA ALA A 288 -24.50 9.94 7.98
C ALA A 288 -24.55 10.00 9.52
N ALA A 289 -24.00 11.05 10.15
CA ALA A 289 -23.89 11.16 11.60
C ALA A 289 -24.25 12.59 12.10
N PRO A 290 -25.43 12.81 12.74
CA PRO A 290 -25.80 14.10 13.32
C PRO A 290 -25.06 14.35 14.65
N GLY A 291 -23.74 14.56 14.56
CA GLY A 291 -22.83 14.74 15.68
C GLY A 291 -21.38 14.70 15.19
N GLY A 292 -20.83 15.85 14.81
CA GLY A 292 -19.56 15.92 14.09
C GLY A 292 -18.35 15.52 14.95
N ALA A 293 -17.83 14.30 14.75
CA ALA A 293 -16.67 13.78 15.48
C ALA A 293 -15.51 13.26 14.60
N CYS A 294 -15.71 12.96 13.31
CA CYS A 294 -14.62 12.61 12.39
C CYS A 294 -14.76 13.31 11.04
N ARG A 295 -13.96 14.37 10.86
CA ARG A 295 -13.84 15.15 9.61
C ARG A 295 -12.59 14.80 8.80
N ILE A 296 -11.79 13.82 9.24
CA ILE A 296 -10.49 13.47 8.64
C ILE A 296 -10.48 11.98 8.33
N MET A 297 -10.22 11.61 7.07
CA MET A 297 -10.03 10.21 6.66
C MET A 297 -8.60 9.98 6.15
N PRO A 298 -7.83 9.05 6.72
CA PRO A 298 -6.62 8.53 6.09
C PRO A 298 -6.99 7.61 4.91
N PHE A 299 -6.35 7.76 3.74
CA PHE A 299 -6.62 6.89 2.59
C PHE A 299 -6.49 5.39 2.92
N ALA A 300 -5.46 5.01 3.68
CA ALA A 300 -5.25 3.62 4.11
C ALA A 300 -6.38 3.02 4.97
N ARG A 301 -7.25 3.86 5.58
CA ARG A 301 -8.37 3.42 6.41
C ARG A 301 -9.70 3.33 5.65
N ILE A 302 -9.79 3.77 4.39
CA ILE A 302 -11.05 3.73 3.62
C ILE A 302 -11.65 2.32 3.56
N LEU A 303 -10.83 1.27 3.37
CA LEU A 303 -11.33 -0.11 3.43
C LEU A 303 -11.73 -0.55 4.84
N GLN A 304 -11.07 -0.03 5.87
CA GLN A 304 -11.29 -0.46 7.26
C GLN A 304 -12.57 0.10 7.86
N GLU A 305 -12.91 1.36 7.56
CA GLU A 305 -13.98 2.10 8.25
C GLU A 305 -14.70 3.12 7.34
N GLY A 306 -14.37 3.20 6.05
CA GLY A 306 -14.89 4.21 5.11
C GLY A 306 -15.95 3.72 4.12
N GLY A 307 -16.37 2.44 4.20
CA GLY A 307 -17.39 1.89 3.30
C GLY A 307 -18.81 2.14 3.79
N LEU A 308 -19.73 2.36 2.86
CA LEU A 308 -21.17 2.54 3.11
C LEU A 308 -21.99 1.70 2.12
N VAL A 309 -23.16 1.23 2.53
CA VAL A 309 -24.21 0.73 1.64
C VAL A 309 -24.85 1.91 0.92
N LEU A 310 -24.88 1.87 -0.41
CA LEU A 310 -25.50 2.87 -1.28
C LEU A 310 -26.94 2.50 -1.62
N GLU A 311 -27.19 1.22 -1.92
CA GLU A 311 -28.46 0.71 -2.43
C GLU A 311 -28.60 -0.77 -2.11
N ASN A 312 -29.83 -1.22 -1.82
CA ASN A 312 -30.15 -2.63 -1.63
C ASN A 312 -30.75 -3.18 -2.94
N LEU A 313 -30.22 -4.31 -3.42
CA LEU A 313 -30.51 -4.88 -4.74
C LEU A 313 -31.25 -6.23 -4.60
N PRO A 314 -32.04 -6.65 -5.61
CA PRO A 314 -32.70 -7.95 -5.58
C PRO A 314 -31.75 -9.12 -5.34
N LEU A 315 -32.30 -10.21 -4.77
CA LEU A 315 -31.59 -11.46 -4.48
C LEU A 315 -30.46 -11.33 -3.43
N GLY A 316 -30.66 -10.50 -2.39
CA GLY A 316 -29.73 -10.41 -1.26
C GLY A 316 -28.40 -9.74 -1.61
N ARG A 317 -28.42 -8.79 -2.56
CA ARG A 317 -27.23 -8.06 -3.01
C ARG A 317 -27.28 -6.61 -2.53
N VAL A 318 -26.12 -6.00 -2.39
CA VAL A 318 -26.00 -4.59 -2.01
C VAL A 318 -24.99 -3.89 -2.92
N ARG A 319 -25.24 -2.63 -3.22
CA ARG A 319 -24.28 -1.73 -3.85
C ARG A 319 -23.58 -0.94 -2.76
N VAL A 320 -22.26 -0.80 -2.82
CA VAL A 320 -21.43 -0.21 -1.77
C VAL A 320 -20.45 0.83 -2.31
N SER A 321 -20.05 1.79 -1.49
CA SER A 321 -19.16 2.91 -1.87
C SER A 321 -17.68 2.55 -2.05
N LEU A 322 -17.32 1.26 -1.95
CA LEU A 322 -15.93 0.79 -2.02
C LEU A 322 -15.60 0.23 -3.41
N GLY A 323 -15.07 1.07 -4.30
CA GLY A 323 -14.54 0.66 -5.61
C GLY A 323 -13.03 0.37 -5.64
N ARG A 324 -12.52 0.00 -6.82
CA ARG A 324 -11.09 -0.26 -7.09
C ARG A 324 -10.18 0.91 -6.71
N GLN A 325 -10.65 2.16 -6.82
CA GLN A 325 -9.90 3.35 -6.40
C GLN A 325 -9.59 3.34 -4.88
N ALA A 326 -10.50 2.80 -4.06
CA ALA A 326 -10.30 2.56 -2.63
C ALA A 326 -9.44 1.32 -2.34
N LYS A 327 -8.88 0.65 -3.37
CA LYS A 327 -8.20 -0.66 -3.32
C LYS A 327 -9.12 -1.86 -2.99
N ALA A 328 -10.44 -1.72 -3.11
CA ALA A 328 -11.37 -2.83 -2.95
C ALA A 328 -11.14 -3.90 -4.02
N ARG A 329 -11.32 -5.18 -3.65
CA ARG A 329 -11.16 -6.35 -4.53
C ARG A 329 -12.33 -7.31 -4.36
N GLU A 330 -12.64 -8.03 -5.44
CA GLU A 330 -13.61 -9.14 -5.43
C GLU A 330 -13.15 -10.21 -4.42
N GLY A 331 -14.09 -10.78 -3.67
CA GLY A 331 -13.83 -11.72 -2.58
C GLY A 331 -13.51 -11.09 -1.21
N MET A 332 -13.28 -9.77 -1.11
CA MET A 332 -13.14 -9.10 0.19
C MET A 332 -14.45 -9.15 0.98
N ARG A 333 -14.36 -9.42 2.29
CA ARG A 333 -15.49 -9.52 3.22
C ARG A 333 -15.56 -8.30 4.13
N PHE A 334 -16.75 -7.83 4.43
CA PHE A 334 -16.99 -6.69 5.30
C PHE A 334 -18.11 -6.99 6.30
N ALA A 335 -17.95 -6.56 7.54
CA ALA A 335 -19.05 -6.50 8.51
C ALA A 335 -19.91 -5.29 8.19
N LEU A 336 -21.23 -5.49 8.29
CA LEU A 336 -22.27 -4.49 8.06
C LEU A 336 -22.74 -3.93 9.39
N TRP A 337 -22.76 -2.60 9.51
CA TRP A 337 -23.12 -1.86 10.71
C TRP A 337 -24.28 -0.93 10.44
N GLY A 338 -25.42 -1.19 11.06
CA GLY A 338 -26.52 -0.24 11.13
C GLY A 338 -26.41 0.68 12.33
N ARG A 339 -27.39 1.57 12.48
CA ARG A 339 -27.65 2.31 13.72
C ARG A 339 -28.96 1.84 14.33
N ASP A 340 -29.01 1.75 15.66
CA ASP A 340 -30.27 1.57 16.38
C ASP A 340 -31.04 2.90 16.55
N ALA A 341 -32.20 2.85 17.22
CA ALA A 341 -33.02 4.03 17.48
C ALA A 341 -32.38 5.03 18.48
N GLY A 342 -31.32 4.63 19.20
CA GLY A 342 -30.50 5.51 20.04
C GLY A 342 -29.30 6.12 19.30
N GLY A 343 -28.96 5.59 18.11
CA GLY A 343 -27.84 6.03 17.28
C GLY A 343 -26.57 5.19 17.43
N GLU A 344 -26.56 4.17 18.29
CA GLU A 344 -25.41 3.28 18.54
C GLU A 344 -25.18 2.32 17.35
N PRO A 345 -23.91 1.95 17.04
CA PRO A 345 -23.60 1.07 15.92
C PRO A 345 -23.97 -0.39 16.24
N ARG A 346 -24.97 -0.93 15.54
CA ARG A 346 -25.45 -2.32 15.64
C ARG A 346 -24.87 -3.15 14.50
N HIS A 347 -24.20 -4.26 14.81
CA HIS A 347 -23.79 -5.24 13.80
C HIS A 347 -25.02 -5.91 13.16
N LYS A 348 -25.24 -5.67 11.87
CA LYS A 348 -26.35 -6.25 11.08
C LYS A 348 -26.00 -7.54 10.37
N GLY A 349 -24.75 -7.74 9.95
CA GLY A 349 -24.40 -8.92 9.15
C GLY A 349 -23.01 -8.87 8.51
N GLU A 350 -22.79 -9.74 7.53
CA GLU A 350 -21.56 -9.80 6.74
C GLU A 350 -21.89 -9.78 5.24
N ILE A 351 -21.10 -9.04 4.46
CA ILE A 351 -21.18 -9.00 2.99
C ILE A 351 -19.85 -9.42 2.36
N VAL A 352 -19.89 -9.94 1.13
CA VAL A 352 -18.70 -10.21 0.30
C VAL A 352 -18.81 -9.45 -1.02
N LEU A 353 -17.73 -8.83 -1.49
CA LEU A 353 -17.74 -8.13 -2.78
C LEU A 353 -17.71 -9.16 -3.92
N LEU A 354 -18.75 -9.17 -4.76
CA LEU A 354 -18.83 -10.02 -5.95
C LEU A 354 -18.19 -9.37 -7.18
N ARG A 355 -18.36 -8.05 -7.33
CA ARG A 355 -17.83 -7.28 -8.45
C ARG A 355 -17.40 -5.90 -8.00
N THR A 356 -16.17 -5.50 -8.33
CA THR A 356 -15.66 -4.15 -8.02
C THR A 356 -15.60 -3.28 -9.28
N GLY A 357 -16.41 -2.22 -9.31
CA GLY A 357 -16.26 -1.10 -10.24
C GLY A 357 -15.15 -0.15 -9.80
N ASP A 358 -15.01 1.00 -10.46
CA ASP A 358 -13.93 1.94 -10.12
C ASP A 358 -14.19 2.73 -8.84
N THR A 359 -15.42 3.23 -8.67
CA THR A 359 -15.86 4.03 -7.52
C THR A 359 -16.75 3.27 -6.54
N ASP A 360 -17.41 2.20 -6.99
CA ASP A 360 -18.36 1.40 -6.23
C ASP A 360 -18.15 -0.11 -6.43
N ALA A 361 -18.84 -0.93 -5.65
CA ALA A 361 -18.88 -2.38 -5.83
C ALA A 361 -20.28 -2.94 -5.60
N VAL A 362 -20.52 -4.13 -6.14
CA VAL A 362 -21.69 -4.96 -5.83
C VAL A 362 -21.23 -6.10 -4.94
N GLY A 363 -21.81 -6.18 -3.75
CA GLY A 363 -21.64 -7.28 -2.81
C GLY A 363 -22.88 -8.16 -2.68
N GLU A 364 -22.69 -9.33 -2.10
CA GLU A 364 -23.74 -10.27 -1.69
C GLU A 364 -23.73 -10.41 -0.17
N ILE A 365 -24.91 -10.47 0.42
CA ILE A 365 -25.10 -10.62 1.86
C ILE A 365 -24.84 -12.09 2.21
N VAL A 366 -23.71 -12.35 2.86
CA VAL A 366 -23.29 -13.70 3.29
C VAL A 366 -24.07 -14.14 4.53
N HIS A 367 -24.34 -13.19 5.43
CA HIS A 367 -25.00 -13.43 6.70
C HIS A 367 -25.74 -12.17 7.17
N LEU A 368 -26.90 -12.34 7.82
CA LEU A 368 -27.52 -11.31 8.64
C LEU A 368 -27.64 -11.85 10.06
N ALA A 369 -27.27 -11.04 11.04
CA ALA A 369 -27.43 -11.35 12.47
C ALA A 369 -28.91 -11.41 12.87
N ASP A 370 -29.76 -10.69 12.14
CA ASP A 370 -31.22 -10.68 12.26
C ASP A 370 -31.82 -10.62 10.85
N ALA A 371 -32.55 -11.66 10.43
CA ALA A 371 -33.10 -11.74 9.07
C ALA A 371 -34.17 -10.68 8.77
N THR A 372 -34.72 -10.05 9.81
CA THR A 372 -35.70 -8.97 9.69
C THR A 372 -35.05 -7.58 9.52
N ASP A 373 -33.78 -7.43 9.91
CA ASP A 373 -33.04 -6.17 9.85
C ASP A 373 -32.19 -6.09 8.57
N GLN A 374 -32.84 -5.74 7.47
CA GLN A 374 -32.21 -5.66 6.15
C GLN A 374 -31.19 -4.50 6.04
N PRO A 375 -30.20 -4.60 5.14
CA PRO A 375 -29.29 -3.50 4.86
C PRO A 375 -30.04 -2.29 4.29
N ALA A 376 -29.77 -1.12 4.85
CA ALA A 376 -30.32 0.17 4.44
C ALA A 376 -29.21 1.06 3.84
N PRO A 377 -29.53 1.94 2.88
CA PRO A 377 -28.61 2.98 2.44
C PRO A 377 -28.10 3.81 3.62
N GLY A 378 -26.78 3.95 3.74
CA GLY A 378 -26.10 4.61 4.86
C GLY A 378 -25.61 3.67 5.97
N ASP A 379 -25.93 2.37 5.95
CA ASP A 379 -25.28 1.39 6.83
C ASP A 379 -23.76 1.33 6.52
N GLY A 380 -22.93 1.29 7.56
CA GLY A 380 -21.47 1.30 7.46
C GLY A 380 -20.84 -0.08 7.22
N LEU A 381 -19.61 -0.09 6.71
CA LEU A 381 -18.86 -1.30 6.38
C LEU A 381 -17.45 -1.26 6.98
N SER A 382 -17.02 -2.38 7.57
CA SER A 382 -15.65 -2.56 8.04
C SER A 382 -15.02 -3.86 7.54
N LEU A 383 -13.81 -3.80 6.98
CA LEU A 383 -13.10 -4.97 6.43
C LEU A 383 -12.93 -6.09 7.47
N LEU A 384 -13.24 -7.33 7.08
CA LEU A 384 -13.08 -8.53 7.88
C LEU A 384 -11.89 -9.37 7.38
N GLY A 385 -10.97 -9.70 8.29
CA GLY A 385 -9.94 -10.72 8.05
C GLY A 385 -8.61 -10.25 7.47
N GLU A 386 -8.39 -8.95 7.30
CA GLU A 386 -7.06 -8.37 7.02
C GLU A 386 -6.81 -7.17 7.94
N GLY A 387 -5.97 -7.38 8.96
CA GLY A 387 -5.37 -6.29 9.73
C GLY A 387 -4.00 -5.92 9.12
N PRO A 388 -3.86 -4.79 8.39
CA PRO A 388 -2.54 -4.29 8.05
C PRO A 388 -1.87 -3.77 9.32
N GLY A 389 -0.65 -4.24 9.58
CA GLY A 389 0.19 -3.73 10.66
C GLY A 389 0.37 -2.21 10.52
N LEU A 390 -0.12 -1.46 11.51
CA LEU A 390 0.06 -0.01 11.58
C LEU A 390 1.47 0.33 12.06
N SER A 391 2.00 1.46 11.59
CA SER A 391 3.11 2.14 12.26
C SER A 391 2.67 2.47 13.70
N PRO A 392 3.55 2.35 14.72
CA PRO A 392 3.19 2.55 16.14
C PRO A 392 2.75 3.98 16.51
N ASP A 393 2.70 4.92 15.56
CA ASP A 393 2.43 6.35 15.79
C ASP A 393 0.94 6.72 15.98
N LEU A 394 0.05 5.73 16.05
CA LEU A 394 -1.41 5.91 16.19
C LEU A 394 -2.05 4.96 17.22
N GLU A 395 -1.33 4.62 18.29
CA GLU A 395 -2.00 4.15 19.51
C GLU A 395 -2.73 5.30 20.22
N GLU A 396 -3.81 4.96 20.93
CA GLU A 396 -4.91 5.87 21.26
C GLU A 396 -4.56 6.90 22.34
N GLY A 397 -4.95 8.16 22.12
CA GLY A 397 -4.78 9.24 23.09
C GLY A 397 -5.58 10.49 22.74
N GLY A 398 -6.91 10.44 22.89
CA GLY A 398 -7.75 11.66 22.87
C GLY A 398 -8.94 11.68 21.91
N VAL A 399 -9.74 10.61 21.84
CA VAL A 399 -11.14 10.67 21.35
C VAL A 399 -11.99 9.84 22.31
N LEU A 400 -13.18 10.34 22.68
CA LEU A 400 -14.11 9.80 23.71
C LEU A 400 -13.89 10.22 25.18
N ALA A 401 -13.84 11.54 25.43
CA ALA A 401 -14.36 12.13 26.68
C ALA A 401 -14.54 13.64 26.52
N LEU A 402 -15.75 14.11 26.17
CA LEU A 402 -16.21 15.50 26.36
C LEU A 402 -17.74 15.58 26.14
N SER A 403 -18.50 14.87 26.96
CA SER A 403 -19.91 15.22 27.21
C SER A 403 -19.96 16.49 28.06
N ALA A 404 -20.93 17.36 27.81
CA ALA A 404 -20.99 18.68 28.41
C ALA A 404 -21.25 18.64 29.93
N GLU A 405 -20.41 19.34 30.70
CA GLU A 405 -20.88 20.25 31.76
C GLU A 405 -19.77 21.22 32.24
N THR A 406 -20.20 22.36 32.78
CA THR A 406 -19.39 23.43 33.40
C THR A 406 -18.63 24.40 32.47
N ALA A 407 -19.27 25.54 32.19
CA ALA A 407 -18.57 26.78 31.85
C ALA A 407 -18.12 27.50 33.14
N LEU A 408 -17.00 28.25 33.10
CA LEU A 408 -16.77 29.54 33.78
C LEU A 408 -15.29 30.01 33.64
N VAL A 409 -15.09 31.19 33.01
CA VAL A 409 -14.05 32.21 33.35
C VAL A 409 -12.56 31.84 33.08
N ALA A 410 -11.67 32.68 32.53
CA ALA A 410 -11.67 34.11 32.25
C ALA A 410 -11.01 34.48 30.89
N ARG A 411 -11.26 35.71 30.41
CA ARG A 411 -10.37 36.41 29.45
C ARG A 411 -9.23 37.12 30.21
N PRO A 412 -8.19 37.57 29.51
CA PRO A 412 -8.04 39.03 29.37
C PRO A 412 -7.80 39.51 27.93
N ARG A 413 -7.90 40.84 27.73
CA ARG A 413 -7.61 41.55 26.47
C ARG A 413 -6.30 42.34 26.60
N ALA A 414 -5.58 42.38 25.48
CA ALA A 414 -4.81 43.47 24.83
C ALA A 414 -4.35 44.75 25.57
N ASP A 415 -3.22 45.28 25.04
CA ASP A 415 -2.66 46.65 25.04
C ASP A 415 -1.97 47.15 26.36
N VAL A 416 -0.62 47.30 26.47
CA VAL A 416 0.36 48.15 25.74
C VAL A 416 0.00 49.65 25.87
N PRO A 417 0.92 50.61 26.25
CA PRO A 417 2.38 50.64 26.06
C PRO A 417 3.28 51.12 27.23
N GLY A 418 4.62 51.01 27.04
CA GLY A 418 5.51 52.17 27.16
C GLY A 418 6.80 52.05 27.99
N GLN A 419 7.96 51.98 27.31
CA GLN A 419 9.31 52.49 27.71
C GLN A 419 9.92 51.90 29.04
N GLU A 420 11.21 51.87 29.37
CA GLU A 420 12.56 52.08 28.76
C GLU A 420 13.58 51.53 29.80
N ASP A 421 14.84 51.12 29.54
CA ASP A 421 15.70 51.01 28.35
C ASP A 421 16.88 50.03 28.64
N ALA A 422 17.84 49.91 27.71
CA ALA A 422 19.28 49.61 27.89
C ALA A 422 19.78 48.15 28.10
N ASP A 423 20.53 47.71 27.09
CA ASP A 423 21.89 47.11 27.14
C ASP A 423 22.19 45.85 27.99
N GLN A 424 22.50 44.71 27.34
CA GLN A 424 23.78 44.36 26.70
C GLN A 424 24.93 44.01 27.67
N ASN A 425 25.16 42.71 27.87
CA ASN A 425 26.45 42.00 27.69
C ASN A 425 26.16 40.49 27.86
N ALA A 426 26.56 39.56 26.98
CA ALA A 426 27.91 39.23 26.52
C ALA A 426 28.80 38.68 27.67
N ALA A 427 29.58 37.60 27.52
CA ALA A 427 29.84 36.79 26.32
C ALA A 427 30.17 35.32 26.65
N GLN A 428 30.12 34.53 25.58
CA GLN A 428 30.83 33.28 25.30
C GLN A 428 32.18 33.07 26.02
N GLY A 429 32.59 31.81 26.19
CA GLY A 429 34.02 31.49 26.02
C GLY A 429 34.54 30.16 26.61
N ALA A 430 35.36 29.47 25.80
CA ALA A 430 36.27 28.36 26.13
C ALA A 430 35.65 27.03 26.64
N VAL A 431 35.66 25.88 25.94
CA VAL A 431 36.62 25.19 25.01
C VAL A 431 37.71 24.39 25.73
N GLN A 432 37.78 23.08 25.39
CA GLN A 432 38.91 22.14 25.62
C GLN A 432 39.21 21.71 27.09
N ASN A 433 39.77 20.54 27.39
CA ASN A 433 40.08 19.36 26.55
C ASN A 433 40.10 18.05 27.38
N ALA A 434 40.09 16.92 26.67
CA ALA A 434 40.76 15.62 26.95
C ALA A 434 41.05 15.15 28.40
N GLY A 435 40.72 13.89 28.70
CA GLY A 435 41.38 13.21 29.84
C GLY A 435 40.90 11.80 30.23
N ARG A 436 41.30 10.79 29.44
CA ARG A 436 41.57 9.38 29.82
C ARG A 436 41.20 8.89 31.24
N GLY A 437 40.56 7.72 31.35
CA GLY A 437 40.65 6.89 32.56
C GLY A 437 39.79 5.63 32.52
N ASN A 438 40.39 4.47 32.22
CA ASN A 438 39.76 3.17 32.48
C ASN A 438 39.57 2.94 33.98
N VAL A 439 38.53 2.20 34.36
CA VAL A 439 38.55 0.88 35.02
C VAL A 439 37.20 0.63 35.73
N ALA A 440 36.66 -0.57 35.61
CA ALA A 440 35.40 -1.03 36.20
C ALA A 440 35.64 -1.67 37.59
N PRO A 441 34.77 -2.55 38.14
CA PRO A 441 33.31 -2.55 38.29
C PRO A 441 32.91 -2.71 39.80
N ALA A 442 31.65 -3.08 40.08
CA ALA A 442 31.19 -3.77 41.32
C ALA A 442 31.13 -2.90 42.61
N THR A 443 30.34 -3.17 43.66
CA THR A 443 29.17 -4.08 43.88
C THR A 443 28.40 -3.64 45.14
N ALA A 444 27.10 -3.95 45.19
CA ALA A 444 26.29 -4.26 46.40
C ALA A 444 26.18 -3.23 47.57
N GLY A 445 24.94 -2.95 47.99
CA GLY A 445 24.62 -2.09 49.15
C GLY A 445 23.15 -2.18 49.59
N GLN A 446 22.76 -3.40 49.97
CA GLN A 446 21.57 -3.79 50.74
C GLN A 446 21.01 -2.79 51.79
N LYS A 447 19.65 -2.70 51.88
CA LYS A 447 18.81 -2.55 53.12
C LYS A 447 18.96 -1.21 53.90
N ARG A 448 17.99 -0.71 54.68
CA ARG A 448 16.69 -1.21 55.23
C ARG A 448 15.78 0.02 55.52
N VAL A 449 14.52 0.04 55.10
CA VAL A 449 13.29 -0.07 55.93
C VAL A 449 13.17 0.86 57.15
N LEU A 450 12.12 1.72 57.14
CA LEU A 450 11.09 1.94 58.18
C LEU A 450 10.10 2.99 57.61
N ARG A 451 8.91 2.64 57.08
CA ARG A 451 7.67 2.27 57.80
C ARG A 451 7.38 3.14 59.03
N GLN A 452 6.40 4.03 58.88
CA GLN A 452 5.34 4.20 59.88
C GLN A 452 3.97 4.25 59.17
N SER A 453 2.97 3.69 59.84
CA SER A 453 1.61 3.50 59.36
C SER A 453 0.64 4.01 60.42
N VAL A 454 -0.41 4.73 60.01
CA VAL A 454 -1.57 5.04 60.86
C VAL A 454 -2.84 4.69 60.08
N SER A 455 -3.87 4.21 60.78
CA SER A 455 -4.92 3.36 60.21
C SER A 455 -6.35 3.88 60.41
N GLY A 456 -7.15 3.80 59.33
CA GLY A 456 -8.62 3.66 59.36
C GLY A 456 -9.45 4.95 59.43
N PRO A 457 -10.80 4.84 59.27
CA PRO A 457 -11.59 3.66 58.94
C PRO A 457 -12.31 3.76 57.56
N ALA A 458 -13.11 2.75 57.21
CA ALA A 458 -13.76 2.60 55.91
C ALA A 458 -15.10 3.37 55.78
N ALA A 459 -15.46 3.71 54.52
CA ALA A 459 -16.81 4.13 54.14
C ALA A 459 -17.15 3.63 52.71
N THR A 460 -18.06 2.66 52.62
CA THR A 460 -18.91 2.36 51.44
C THR A 460 -20.04 3.40 51.36
N PRO A 461 -20.53 3.83 50.17
CA PRO A 461 -21.46 3.03 49.35
C PRO A 461 -21.42 3.40 47.84
N PRO A 462 -22.41 3.02 46.99
CA PRO A 462 -23.39 1.93 47.09
C PRO A 462 -23.22 0.86 45.99
N ALA A 463 -23.91 -0.27 46.15
CA ALA A 463 -24.24 -1.12 45.02
C ALA A 463 -25.55 -0.62 44.39
N GLU A 464 -25.56 -0.35 43.09
CA GLU A 464 -26.80 -0.23 42.31
C GLU A 464 -26.99 -1.45 41.41
N ALA A 465 -28.27 -1.78 41.19
CA ALA A 465 -28.68 -3.11 40.77
C ALA A 465 -28.43 -3.38 39.28
N ALA A 466 -28.14 -4.65 38.98
CA ALA A 466 -28.05 -5.14 37.62
C ALA A 466 -29.40 -5.00 36.87
N THR A 467 -29.48 -4.06 35.92
CA THR A 467 -30.52 -4.04 34.89
C THR A 467 -30.21 -5.11 33.84
N ALA A 468 -30.78 -6.30 34.06
CA ALA A 468 -30.65 -7.43 33.15
C ALA A 468 -31.37 -7.16 31.82
N ALA A 469 -30.63 -6.73 30.79
CA ALA A 469 -31.08 -6.67 29.40
C ALA A 469 -30.00 -7.17 28.40
N ALA A 470 -29.10 -8.04 28.84
CA ALA A 470 -28.19 -8.75 27.94
C ALA A 470 -28.94 -9.89 27.21
N SER A 471 -29.41 -9.64 25.98
CA SER A 471 -30.05 -10.66 25.16
C SER A 471 -29.02 -11.62 24.55
N GLY A 472 -29.11 -12.90 24.92
CA GLY A 472 -28.46 -14.01 24.19
C GLY A 472 -27.15 -14.54 24.78
N ALA A 473 -26.02 -13.85 24.53
CA ALA A 473 -24.71 -14.51 24.48
C ALA A 473 -24.03 -14.83 25.84
N VAL A 474 -24.28 -14.04 26.89
CA VAL A 474 -23.48 -14.09 28.16
C VAL A 474 -23.72 -15.37 28.98
N ARG A 475 -24.71 -16.20 28.65
CA ARG A 475 -25.01 -17.47 29.36
C ARG A 475 -24.10 -18.67 29.02
N ARG A 476 -23.08 -18.54 28.16
CA ARG A 476 -22.27 -19.71 27.70
C ARG A 476 -20.78 -19.73 28.09
N GLY A 477 -20.24 -18.67 28.68
CA GLY A 477 -18.82 -18.62 29.08
C GLY A 477 -17.85 -18.60 27.88
N LEU A 478 -18.30 -18.08 26.74
CA LEU A 478 -17.49 -17.61 25.62
C LEU A 478 -17.44 -16.09 25.69
N CYS A 479 -16.29 -15.46 25.48
CA CYS A 479 -16.21 -14.02 25.25
C CYS A 479 -16.34 -13.65 23.76
N GLY A 480 -16.81 -12.44 23.48
CA GLY A 480 -16.77 -11.87 22.13
C GLY A 480 -15.34 -11.63 21.67
N HIS A 481 -15.13 -11.40 20.36
CA HIS A 481 -13.79 -11.26 19.79
C HIS A 481 -12.95 -10.14 20.45
N GLY A 482 -13.50 -8.94 20.61
CA GLY A 482 -12.82 -7.82 21.28
C GLY A 482 -12.54 -8.09 22.77
N ASP A 483 -13.49 -8.70 23.48
CA ASP A 483 -13.32 -9.11 24.88
C ASP A 483 -12.23 -10.18 25.03
N PHE A 484 -12.15 -11.12 24.10
CA PHE A 484 -11.08 -12.12 24.06
C PHE A 484 -9.72 -11.44 23.92
N LEU A 485 -9.54 -10.56 22.93
CA LEU A 485 -8.26 -9.89 22.70
C LEU A 485 -7.84 -9.03 23.90
N ARG A 486 -8.77 -8.29 24.52
CA ARG A 486 -8.51 -7.50 25.74
C ARG A 486 -8.07 -8.40 26.92
N ARG A 487 -8.77 -9.51 27.14
CA ARG A 487 -8.42 -10.47 28.22
C ARG A 487 -7.13 -11.22 27.93
N PHE A 488 -6.90 -11.59 26.68
CA PHE A 488 -5.68 -12.22 26.21
C PHE A 488 -4.47 -11.31 26.44
N ALA A 489 -4.54 -10.02 26.10
CA ALA A 489 -3.43 -9.08 26.35
C ALA A 489 -3.04 -9.06 27.85
N LEU A 490 -4.02 -8.95 28.74
CA LEU A 490 -3.81 -8.96 30.19
C LEU A 490 -3.30 -10.32 30.74
N ALA A 491 -3.77 -11.44 30.19
CA ALA A 491 -3.37 -12.78 30.61
C ALA A 491 -2.01 -13.21 30.05
N ALA A 492 -1.66 -12.76 28.84
CA ALA A 492 -0.40 -13.07 28.18
C ALA A 492 0.77 -12.27 28.75
N GLU A 493 0.56 -11.02 29.20
CA GLU A 493 1.53 -10.16 29.89
C GLU A 493 2.45 -10.92 30.88
N PRO A 494 1.92 -11.59 31.95
CA PRO A 494 2.74 -12.34 32.90
C PRO A 494 3.23 -13.72 32.40
N CYS A 495 2.65 -14.28 31.34
CA CYS A 495 2.98 -15.62 30.87
C CYS A 495 4.32 -15.64 30.08
N PRO A 496 5.35 -16.42 30.50
CA PRO A 496 6.60 -16.54 29.75
C PRO A 496 6.45 -17.44 28.52
N CYS A 497 5.54 -18.42 28.57
CA CYS A 497 5.12 -19.28 27.46
C CYS A 497 3.60 -19.48 27.51
N PHE A 498 3.00 -19.72 26.34
CA PHE A 498 1.58 -20.04 26.18
C PHE A 498 1.32 -20.56 24.76
N THR A 499 0.11 -21.09 24.50
CA THR A 499 -0.36 -21.41 23.15
C THR A 499 -1.71 -20.76 22.87
N LEU A 500 -1.83 -20.11 21.72
CA LEU A 500 -3.12 -19.78 21.11
C LEU A 500 -3.51 -20.87 20.12
N ALA A 501 -4.76 -21.33 20.18
CA ALA A 501 -5.32 -22.30 19.26
C ALA A 501 -6.60 -21.74 18.63
N LEU A 502 -6.63 -21.71 17.29
CA LEU A 502 -7.76 -21.23 16.49
C LEU A 502 -8.43 -22.43 15.80
N LEU A 503 -9.64 -22.78 16.21
CA LEU A 503 -10.45 -23.87 15.67
C LEU A 503 -11.52 -23.29 14.73
N ARG A 504 -11.54 -23.72 13.47
CA ARG A 504 -12.52 -23.31 12.46
C ARG A 504 -13.42 -24.48 12.09
N LEU A 505 -14.74 -24.23 12.08
CA LEU A 505 -15.76 -25.15 11.57
C LEU A 505 -16.06 -24.81 10.11
N GLU A 506 -15.94 -25.80 9.23
CA GLU A 506 -16.42 -25.72 7.85
C GLU A 506 -17.88 -26.19 7.82
N THR A 507 -18.78 -25.34 7.29
CA THR A 507 -20.08 -25.83 6.85
C THR A 507 -19.85 -26.76 5.67
N ALA A 508 -20.43 -27.96 5.72
CA ALA A 508 -20.23 -28.96 4.67
C ALA A 508 -20.54 -28.36 3.29
N ARG A 509 -19.54 -28.35 2.40
CA ARG A 509 -19.79 -28.14 0.98
C ARG A 509 -20.65 -29.31 0.52
N ASN A 510 -21.82 -29.03 -0.05
CA ASN A 510 -22.63 -30.03 -0.74
C ASN A 510 -21.85 -30.48 -1.99
N GLY A 511 -20.98 -31.48 -1.80
CA GLY A 511 -20.25 -32.14 -2.86
C GLY A 511 -21.11 -33.21 -3.53
N GLU A 512 -21.41 -32.99 -4.80
CA GLU A 512 -21.41 -33.99 -5.87
C GLU A 512 -21.56 -35.46 -5.42
N GLY A 513 -22.82 -35.87 -5.24
CA GLY A 513 -23.22 -37.26 -5.00
C GLY A 513 -24.71 -37.42 -5.31
N GLU A 514 -25.03 -38.31 -6.26
CA GLU A 514 -26.42 -38.52 -6.68
C GLU A 514 -27.27 -39.16 -5.56
N GLY A 515 -28.51 -38.68 -5.40
CA GLY A 515 -29.60 -39.54 -4.93
C GLY A 515 -29.71 -39.87 -3.43
N ALA A 516 -29.80 -38.87 -2.54
CA ALA A 516 -30.46 -39.06 -1.23
C ALA A 516 -31.23 -37.82 -0.78
N ALA A 517 -32.55 -37.95 -0.59
CA ALA A 517 -33.38 -36.87 -0.06
C ALA A 517 -33.15 -36.69 1.45
N PRO A 518 -33.11 -35.46 1.99
CA PRO A 518 -32.92 -35.24 3.42
C PRO A 518 -34.15 -35.68 4.21
N SER A 519 -34.02 -36.76 4.98
CA SER A 519 -35.05 -37.24 5.89
C SER A 519 -35.35 -36.21 6.98
N ARG A 520 -36.59 -35.73 7.05
CA ARG A 520 -37.07 -34.82 8.11
C ARG A 520 -36.98 -35.50 9.48
N GLY A 521 -36.03 -35.09 10.31
CA GLY A 521 -35.93 -35.46 11.72
C GLY A 521 -35.82 -34.21 12.60
N ALA A 522 -36.94 -33.71 13.12
CA ALA A 522 -36.97 -32.53 13.97
C ALA A 522 -36.51 -32.84 15.42
N GLY A 523 -35.20 -32.90 15.61
CA GLY A 523 -34.55 -32.83 16.93
C GLY A 523 -33.79 -31.50 17.06
N ARG A 524 -33.76 -30.89 18.25
CA ARG A 524 -33.01 -29.64 18.50
C ARG A 524 -31.52 -29.82 18.19
N ALA A 525 -31.08 -29.41 17.00
CA ALA A 525 -29.67 -29.35 16.66
C ALA A 525 -28.99 -28.27 17.53
N ALA A 526 -28.05 -28.67 18.37
CA ALA A 526 -27.16 -27.72 19.05
C ALA A 526 -26.30 -27.00 18.00
N GLU A 527 -26.13 -25.69 18.13
CA GLU A 527 -25.31 -24.91 17.20
C GLU A 527 -23.89 -25.50 17.13
N PRO A 528 -23.27 -25.63 15.93
CA PRO A 528 -21.97 -26.30 15.77
C PRO A 528 -20.87 -25.77 16.69
N LEU A 529 -20.84 -24.44 16.92
CA LEU A 529 -19.93 -23.78 17.86
C LEU A 529 -20.15 -24.19 19.32
N SER A 530 -21.40 -24.43 19.72
CA SER A 530 -21.74 -24.89 21.08
C SER A 530 -21.28 -26.33 21.29
N SER A 531 -21.54 -27.23 20.32
CA SER A 531 -21.03 -28.61 20.36
C SER A 531 -19.49 -28.65 20.36
N ALA A 532 -18.83 -27.76 19.59
CA ALA A 532 -17.37 -27.65 19.58
C ALA A 532 -16.81 -27.18 20.93
N LEU A 533 -17.44 -26.18 21.56
CA LEU A 533 -17.05 -25.67 22.88
C LEU A 533 -17.25 -26.72 23.99
N GLU A 534 -18.40 -27.40 24.01
CA GLU A 534 -18.69 -28.46 24.98
C GLU A 534 -17.67 -29.60 24.89
N LEU A 535 -17.35 -30.02 23.65
CA LEU A 535 -16.38 -31.08 23.44
C LEU A 535 -14.96 -30.64 23.79
N TRP A 536 -14.56 -29.41 23.44
CA TRP A 536 -13.27 -28.84 23.85
C TRP A 536 -13.14 -28.75 25.39
N ARG A 537 -14.21 -28.38 26.11
CA ARG A 537 -14.22 -28.39 27.59
C ARG A 537 -14.04 -29.80 28.14
N ALA A 538 -14.65 -30.81 27.52
CA ALA A 538 -14.56 -32.19 27.94
C ALA A 538 -13.20 -32.86 27.62
N THR A 539 -12.52 -32.48 26.52
CA THR A 539 -11.28 -33.13 26.09
C THR A 539 -10.00 -32.34 26.42
N VAL A 540 -10.01 -31.02 26.25
CA VAL A 540 -8.83 -30.16 26.42
C VAL A 540 -8.95 -29.32 27.70
N GLY A 541 -10.08 -28.66 27.91
CA GLY A 541 -10.28 -27.70 29.01
C GLY A 541 -10.37 -28.31 30.42
N ALA A 542 -10.51 -29.63 30.54
CA ALA A 542 -10.45 -30.34 31.82
C ALA A 542 -9.01 -30.70 32.24
N SER A 543 -8.09 -30.84 31.29
CA SER A 543 -6.69 -31.23 31.55
C SER A 543 -5.81 -30.08 32.07
N THR A 544 -6.36 -28.87 32.18
CA THR A 544 -5.65 -27.65 32.59
C THR A 544 -5.99 -27.21 34.02
N ALA A 545 -6.79 -28.00 34.75
CA ALA A 545 -7.45 -27.59 35.99
C ALA A 545 -6.70 -27.97 37.29
N ASP A 546 -5.37 -27.85 37.31
CA ASP A 546 -4.57 -28.07 38.52
C ASP A 546 -4.68 -26.91 39.53
N GLY A 547 -5.81 -26.87 40.24
CA GLY A 547 -5.91 -26.34 41.60
C GLY A 547 -5.83 -24.81 41.81
N LYS A 548 -5.62 -23.99 40.77
CA LYS A 548 -5.63 -22.52 40.89
C LYS A 548 -6.61 -21.87 39.92
N ALA A 549 -7.53 -21.07 40.46
CA ALA A 549 -8.56 -20.36 39.70
C ALA A 549 -8.04 -19.28 38.73
N ALA A 550 -6.72 -19.06 38.65
CA ALA A 550 -6.08 -18.13 37.74
C ALA A 550 -5.69 -18.76 36.38
N ASP A 551 -5.62 -20.09 36.28
CA ASP A 551 -5.08 -20.82 35.13
C ASP A 551 -6.17 -21.39 34.18
N ALA A 552 -7.42 -20.93 34.31
CA ALA A 552 -8.52 -21.40 33.47
C ALA A 552 -8.34 -20.93 31.99
N PRO A 553 -8.35 -21.85 31.01
CA PRO A 553 -8.12 -21.50 29.61
C PRO A 553 -9.23 -20.59 29.07
N LEU A 554 -8.84 -19.43 28.55
CA LEU A 554 -9.77 -18.43 28.01
C LEU A 554 -10.26 -18.89 26.63
N ALA A 555 -11.57 -18.85 26.41
CA ALA A 555 -12.21 -19.21 25.13
C ALA A 555 -13.06 -18.04 24.60
N GLY A 556 -12.91 -17.71 23.33
CA GLY A 556 -13.65 -16.63 22.67
C GLY A 556 -14.05 -16.93 21.24
N LEU A 557 -14.92 -16.09 20.69
CA LEU A 557 -15.30 -16.12 19.28
C LEU A 557 -14.20 -15.44 18.42
N TYR A 558 -13.93 -16.00 17.25
CA TYR A 558 -13.00 -15.45 16.25
C TYR A 558 -13.69 -15.43 14.88
N GLY A 559 -14.72 -14.58 14.76
CA GLY A 559 -15.65 -14.57 13.62
C GLY A 559 -16.80 -15.56 13.76
N SER A 560 -17.60 -15.70 12.70
CA SER A 560 -18.90 -16.38 12.72
C SER A 560 -18.85 -17.92 12.79
N ASN A 561 -17.70 -18.54 12.53
CA ASN A 561 -17.54 -20.01 12.50
C ASN A 561 -16.24 -20.53 13.14
N SER A 562 -15.52 -19.69 13.88
CA SER A 562 -14.24 -20.08 14.51
C SER A 562 -14.18 -19.68 15.99
N LEU A 563 -13.52 -20.52 16.78
CA LEU A 563 -13.26 -20.34 18.20
C LEU A 563 -11.76 -20.14 18.41
N ILE A 564 -11.39 -19.21 19.29
CA ILE A 564 -10.01 -19.01 19.72
C ILE A 564 -9.86 -19.37 21.20
N PHE A 565 -8.79 -20.09 21.52
CA PHE A 565 -8.49 -20.58 22.86
C PHE A 565 -7.08 -20.16 23.27
N PHE A 566 -6.92 -19.73 24.52
CA PHE A 566 -5.63 -19.40 25.12
C PHE A 566 -5.30 -20.39 26.24
N HIS A 567 -4.14 -21.02 26.11
CA HIS A 567 -3.60 -22.01 27.05
C HIS A 567 -2.33 -21.46 27.70
N PRO A 568 -2.40 -20.97 28.95
CA PRO A 568 -1.23 -20.45 29.65
C PRO A 568 -0.22 -21.57 29.93
N ALA A 569 1.07 -21.24 29.92
CA ALA A 569 2.19 -22.13 30.26
C ALA A 569 2.34 -23.45 29.47
N GLN A 570 1.53 -23.69 28.43
CA GLN A 570 1.60 -24.91 27.61
C GLN A 570 2.15 -24.64 26.20
N PRO A 571 3.13 -25.44 25.71
CA PRO A 571 3.65 -25.32 24.36
C PRO A 571 2.73 -26.03 23.34
N ALA A 572 2.79 -25.59 22.08
CA ALA A 572 1.90 -26.09 21.04
C ALA A 572 2.11 -27.58 20.69
N ALA A 573 3.30 -28.14 21.01
CA ALA A 573 3.60 -29.55 20.80
C ALA A 573 2.79 -30.47 21.73
N ASP A 574 2.62 -30.08 22.99
CA ASP A 574 1.92 -30.88 24.01
C ASP A 574 0.39 -30.86 23.77
N LEU A 575 -0.11 -29.75 23.23
CA LEU A 575 -1.52 -29.57 22.87
C LEU A 575 -1.90 -30.19 21.52
N LEU A 576 -0.93 -30.48 20.64
CA LEU A 576 -1.20 -31.00 19.29
C LEU A 576 -2.04 -32.30 19.30
N PRO A 577 -1.73 -33.34 20.08
CA PRO A 577 -2.55 -34.55 20.15
C PRO A 577 -3.98 -34.27 20.65
N ALA A 578 -4.13 -33.43 21.67
CA ALA A 578 -5.44 -33.08 22.24
C ALA A 578 -6.34 -32.35 21.23
N TYR A 579 -5.75 -31.49 20.37
CA TYR A 579 -6.48 -30.85 19.27
C TYR A 579 -6.75 -31.81 18.09
N GLN A 580 -5.89 -32.80 17.84
CA GLN A 580 -6.14 -33.85 16.85
C GLN A 580 -7.33 -34.73 17.27
N ASP A 581 -7.38 -35.15 18.54
CA ASP A 581 -8.49 -35.91 19.12
C ASP A 581 -9.80 -35.11 19.11
N LEU A 582 -9.74 -33.82 19.47
CA LEU A 582 -10.89 -32.91 19.37
C LEU A 582 -11.39 -32.81 17.93
N CYS A 583 -10.50 -32.59 16.96
CA CYS A 583 -10.90 -32.50 15.55
C CYS A 583 -11.49 -33.81 15.04
N ALA A 584 -10.86 -34.95 15.32
CA ALA A 584 -11.41 -36.26 14.96
C ALA A 584 -12.77 -36.55 15.62
N ALA A 585 -12.97 -36.10 16.87
CA ALA A 585 -14.24 -36.24 17.56
C ALA A 585 -15.34 -35.32 17.00
N LEU A 586 -15.00 -34.15 16.44
CA LEU A 586 -15.93 -33.28 15.71
C LEU A 586 -16.24 -33.81 14.31
N CYS A 587 -15.25 -34.34 13.57
CA CYS A 587 -15.48 -35.04 12.30
C CYS A 587 -16.45 -36.23 12.48
N ARG A 588 -16.29 -37.03 13.54
CA ARG A 588 -17.24 -38.11 13.90
C ARG A 588 -18.67 -37.63 14.21
N ARG A 589 -18.87 -36.34 14.49
CA ARG A 589 -20.19 -35.69 14.65
C ARG A 589 -20.69 -35.04 13.35
N GLY A 590 -20.03 -35.24 12.22
CA GLY A 590 -20.38 -34.65 10.92
C GLY A 590 -19.94 -33.20 10.75
N LEU A 591 -19.04 -32.70 11.59
CA LEU A 591 -18.51 -31.33 11.51
C LEU A 591 -17.08 -31.36 10.93
N ALA A 592 -16.93 -30.88 9.69
CA ALA A 592 -15.61 -30.65 9.11
C ALA A 592 -14.91 -29.52 9.88
N VAL A 593 -13.68 -29.75 10.32
CA VAL A 593 -12.94 -28.83 11.20
C VAL A 593 -11.46 -28.79 10.88
N ALA A 594 -10.83 -27.64 11.16
CA ALA A 594 -9.39 -27.50 11.19
C ALA A 594 -8.95 -26.64 12.39
N ALA A 595 -7.76 -26.90 12.93
CA ALA A 595 -7.20 -26.16 14.06
C ALA A 595 -5.75 -25.69 13.78
N GLY A 596 -5.47 -24.42 14.04
CA GLY A 596 -4.14 -23.82 13.98
C GLY A 596 -3.63 -23.44 15.37
N LEU A 597 -2.47 -23.97 15.77
CA LEU A 597 -1.84 -23.70 17.06
C LEU A 597 -0.59 -22.82 16.90
N ALA A 598 -0.45 -21.78 17.72
CA ALA A 598 0.75 -20.95 17.80
C ALA A 598 1.25 -20.87 19.24
N GLY A 599 2.45 -21.41 19.48
CA GLY A 599 3.14 -21.31 20.76
C GLY A 599 3.99 -20.04 20.85
N TYR A 600 4.00 -19.40 22.02
CA TYR A 600 4.94 -18.35 22.39
C TYR A 600 5.98 -18.89 23.38
N PRO A 601 7.27 -18.54 23.27
CA PRO A 601 7.87 -17.70 22.22
C PRO A 601 8.07 -18.44 20.90
N PHE A 602 7.95 -17.72 19.78
CA PHE A 602 8.28 -18.21 18.43
C PHE A 602 8.96 -17.10 17.62
N LEU A 603 10.18 -17.36 17.16
CA LEU A 603 11.06 -16.37 16.52
C LEU A 603 11.10 -15.04 17.30
N GLN A 604 10.99 -13.91 16.59
CA GLN A 604 10.97 -12.55 17.10
C GLN A 604 9.54 -11.97 17.22
N PHE A 605 8.50 -12.80 17.12
CA PHE A 605 7.12 -12.34 17.20
C PHE A 605 6.75 -11.96 18.63
N ARG A 606 6.07 -10.82 18.78
CA ARG A 606 5.54 -10.30 20.05
C ARG A 606 4.30 -11.07 20.47
N LYS A 607 3.96 -11.03 21.76
CA LYS A 607 2.75 -11.68 22.31
C LYS A 607 1.47 -11.28 21.57
N ALA A 608 1.36 -10.00 21.17
CA ALA A 608 0.23 -9.46 20.42
C ALA A 608 0.10 -10.02 18.98
N GLU A 609 1.16 -10.59 18.40
CA GLU A 609 1.21 -11.12 17.03
C GLU A 609 0.92 -12.64 16.98
N MET A 610 0.68 -13.26 18.14
CA MET A 610 0.35 -14.69 18.24
C MET A 610 -1.00 -15.09 17.62
N PRO A 611 -2.06 -14.25 17.61
CA PRO A 611 -3.27 -14.53 16.84
C PRO A 611 -3.00 -14.70 15.34
N ASP A 612 -2.12 -13.88 14.76
CA ASP A 612 -1.72 -13.99 13.35
C ASP A 612 -0.92 -15.28 13.10
N CYS A 613 -0.06 -15.66 14.05
CA CYS A 613 0.63 -16.95 13.99
C CYS A 613 -0.35 -18.13 14.05
N ALA A 614 -1.44 -18.03 14.83
CA ALA A 614 -2.47 -19.07 14.88
C ALA A 614 -3.29 -19.13 13.58
N LEU A 615 -3.53 -17.99 12.92
CA LEU A 615 -4.10 -17.94 11.56
C LEU A 615 -3.19 -18.65 10.54
N LYS A 616 -1.89 -18.37 10.53
CA LYS A 616 -0.93 -19.05 9.62
C LYS A 616 -0.88 -20.56 9.87
N ALA A 617 -0.93 -20.97 11.13
CA ALA A 617 -1.04 -22.38 11.52
C ALA A 617 -2.35 -23.02 11.01
N LEU A 618 -3.46 -22.27 10.99
CA LEU A 618 -4.75 -22.73 10.46
C LEU A 618 -4.74 -22.82 8.92
N GLU A 619 -4.11 -21.86 8.23
CA GLU A 619 -3.90 -21.92 6.77
C GLU A 619 -3.15 -23.20 6.39
N TYR A 620 -2.09 -23.54 7.13
CA TYR A 620 -1.38 -24.80 6.98
C TYR A 620 -2.26 -26.02 7.31
N ALA A 621 -3.00 -25.98 8.43
CA ALA A 621 -3.88 -27.08 8.84
C ALA A 621 -4.91 -27.45 7.77
N LEU A 622 -5.45 -26.47 7.03
CA LEU A 622 -6.41 -26.69 5.95
C LEU A 622 -5.85 -27.47 4.75
N LEU A 623 -4.52 -27.55 4.59
CA LEU A 623 -3.85 -28.34 3.55
C LEU A 623 -3.45 -29.76 4.01
N LEU A 624 -3.65 -30.09 5.28
CA LEU A 624 -3.34 -31.41 5.84
C LEU A 624 -4.49 -32.41 5.64
N PRO A 625 -4.20 -33.73 5.60
CA PRO A 625 -5.22 -34.76 5.72
C PRO A 625 -5.91 -34.69 7.10
N GLU A 626 -7.07 -35.34 7.24
CA GLU A 626 -7.76 -35.40 8.53
C GLU A 626 -7.03 -36.29 9.55
N PRO A 627 -6.95 -35.89 10.84
CA PRO A 627 -7.47 -34.66 11.43
C PRO A 627 -6.63 -33.41 11.11
N ARG A 628 -7.27 -32.36 10.60
CA ARG A 628 -6.62 -31.14 10.09
C ARG A 628 -6.10 -30.23 11.21
N VAL A 629 -4.94 -30.55 11.77
CA VAL A 629 -4.33 -29.76 12.86
C VAL A 629 -2.90 -29.38 12.52
N GLY A 630 -2.64 -28.07 12.47
CA GLY A 630 -1.36 -27.47 12.12
C GLY A 630 -0.77 -26.64 13.26
N VAL A 631 0.56 -26.57 13.32
CA VAL A 631 1.30 -25.72 14.27
C VAL A 631 2.05 -24.64 13.49
N CYS A 632 2.14 -23.43 14.03
CA CYS A 632 2.94 -22.34 13.46
C CYS A 632 4.42 -22.73 13.48
N ASN A 633 4.96 -23.07 12.32
CA ASN A 633 6.33 -23.52 12.11
C ASN A 633 6.84 -23.01 10.75
N SER A 634 7.99 -23.50 10.29
CA SER A 634 8.57 -23.12 8.99
C SER A 634 7.66 -23.42 7.79
N LEU A 635 6.84 -24.47 7.84
CA LEU A 635 5.89 -24.82 6.78
C LEU A 635 4.68 -23.86 6.77
N ALA A 636 4.15 -23.52 7.95
CA ALA A 636 3.07 -22.53 8.06
C ALA A 636 3.49 -21.14 7.58
N LEU A 637 4.72 -20.72 7.92
CA LEU A 637 5.29 -19.48 7.38
C LEU A 637 5.50 -19.56 5.85
N ASN A 638 6.00 -20.69 5.33
CA ASN A 638 6.15 -20.88 3.89
C ASN A 638 4.81 -20.77 3.14
N ILE A 639 3.75 -21.40 3.64
CA ILE A 639 2.41 -21.36 3.02
C ILE A 639 1.81 -19.95 3.04
N SER A 640 2.00 -19.20 4.14
CA SER A 640 1.53 -17.81 4.19
C SER A 640 2.32 -16.91 3.24
N ALA A 641 3.63 -17.17 3.06
CA ALA A 641 4.45 -16.51 2.04
C ALA A 641 4.02 -16.87 0.60
N ASP A 642 3.68 -18.14 0.31
CA ASP A 642 3.12 -18.58 -0.98
C ASP A 642 1.78 -17.87 -1.26
N ARG A 643 0.94 -17.66 -0.23
CA ARG A 643 -0.31 -16.88 -0.32
C ARG A 643 -0.02 -15.41 -0.67
N ARG A 644 0.91 -14.75 0.04
CA ARG A 644 1.30 -13.34 -0.27
C ARG A 644 1.84 -13.19 -1.68
N TYR A 645 2.71 -14.10 -2.11
CA TYR A 645 3.27 -14.11 -3.45
C TYR A 645 2.15 -14.23 -4.51
N SER A 646 1.18 -15.12 -4.29
CA SER A 646 0.00 -15.30 -5.16
C SER A 646 -0.91 -14.07 -5.22
N LEU A 647 -0.98 -13.28 -4.15
CA LEU A 647 -1.70 -12.00 -4.08
C LEU A 647 -0.90 -10.81 -4.68
N GLY A 648 0.32 -11.05 -5.15
CA GLY A 648 1.21 -10.06 -5.75
C GLY A 648 2.11 -9.31 -4.76
N ASP A 649 2.04 -9.62 -3.46
CA ASP A 649 2.95 -9.06 -2.45
C ASP A 649 4.26 -9.85 -2.39
N VAL A 650 5.10 -9.63 -3.39
CA VAL A 650 6.40 -10.31 -3.51
C VAL A 650 7.37 -9.89 -2.40
N PHE A 651 7.27 -8.67 -1.87
CA PHE A 651 8.16 -8.20 -0.79
C PHE A 651 7.77 -8.80 0.56
N GLY A 652 6.48 -8.79 0.93
CA GLY A 652 6.02 -9.47 2.14
C GLY A 652 6.24 -10.98 2.09
N ALA A 653 6.10 -11.60 0.91
CA ALA A 653 6.48 -13.00 0.72
C ALA A 653 7.98 -13.24 0.98
N VAL A 654 8.87 -12.40 0.46
CA VAL A 654 10.33 -12.51 0.70
C VAL A 654 10.67 -12.44 2.19
N GLU A 655 10.07 -11.51 2.94
CA GLU A 655 10.31 -11.44 4.40
C GLU A 655 9.75 -12.66 5.14
N GLU A 656 8.60 -13.19 4.71
CA GLU A 656 8.00 -14.35 5.36
C GLU A 656 8.70 -15.68 5.02
N TYR A 657 9.27 -15.84 3.82
CA TYR A 657 10.20 -16.95 3.53
C TYR A 657 11.49 -16.84 4.36
N LYS A 658 12.02 -15.63 4.62
CA LYS A 658 13.16 -15.48 5.53
C LYS A 658 12.79 -15.91 6.96
N LEU A 659 11.59 -15.58 7.44
CA LEU A 659 11.10 -16.07 8.74
C LEU A 659 10.95 -17.60 8.74
N ALA A 660 10.44 -18.20 7.65
CA ALA A 660 10.39 -19.65 7.50
C ALA A 660 11.78 -20.31 7.59
N LEU A 661 12.79 -19.68 6.99
CA LEU A 661 14.20 -20.13 7.01
C LEU A 661 14.93 -19.83 8.33
N LEU A 662 14.47 -18.84 9.10
CA LEU A 662 14.92 -18.60 10.48
C LEU A 662 14.33 -19.64 11.45
N ALA A 663 13.11 -20.12 11.19
CA ALA A 663 12.50 -21.21 11.95
C ALA A 663 13.10 -22.58 11.60
N ASP A 664 13.43 -22.80 10.32
CA ASP A 664 14.09 -24.01 9.83
C ASP A 664 14.94 -23.69 8.59
N ALA A 665 16.25 -23.60 8.80
CA ALA A 665 17.21 -23.38 7.71
C ALA A 665 17.24 -24.54 6.70
N GLY A 666 16.73 -25.71 7.07
CA GLY A 666 16.57 -26.89 6.22
C GLY A 666 15.35 -26.85 5.29
N ASN A 667 14.47 -25.86 5.39
CA ASN A 667 13.27 -25.77 4.57
C ASN A 667 13.61 -25.47 3.09
N VAL A 668 13.76 -26.57 2.34
CA VAL A 668 14.00 -26.59 0.89
C VAL A 668 12.97 -25.77 0.11
N MET A 669 11.69 -25.85 0.49
CA MET A 669 10.61 -25.14 -0.22
C MET A 669 10.75 -23.63 -0.05
N ALA A 670 11.03 -23.15 1.16
CA ALA A 670 11.28 -21.73 1.41
C ALA A 670 12.51 -21.22 0.64
N TRP A 671 13.61 -21.99 0.55
CA TRP A 671 14.76 -21.62 -0.31
C TRP A 671 14.39 -21.58 -1.80
N ASN A 672 13.59 -22.52 -2.29
CA ASN A 672 13.12 -22.55 -3.68
C ASN A 672 12.20 -21.36 -3.98
N SER A 673 11.17 -21.13 -3.17
CA SER A 673 10.22 -20.03 -3.35
C SER A 673 10.89 -18.65 -3.19
N LEU A 674 11.84 -18.49 -2.26
CA LEU A 674 12.68 -17.29 -2.17
C LEU A 674 13.50 -17.06 -3.46
N GLY A 675 14.03 -18.13 -4.06
CA GLY A 675 14.66 -18.10 -5.38
C GLY A 675 13.72 -17.64 -6.50
N VAL A 676 12.47 -18.10 -6.49
CA VAL A 676 11.41 -17.67 -7.42
C VAL A 676 11.10 -16.19 -7.25
N CYS A 677 10.94 -15.70 -6.01
CA CYS A 677 10.71 -14.29 -5.74
C CYS A 677 11.86 -13.40 -6.23
N MET A 678 13.11 -13.77 -5.95
CA MET A 678 14.28 -13.02 -6.47
C MET A 678 14.34 -13.03 -7.99
N ALA A 679 13.91 -14.12 -8.66
CA ALA A 679 13.83 -14.16 -10.12
C ALA A 679 12.73 -13.23 -10.66
N ALA A 680 11.56 -13.18 -10.01
CA ALA A 680 10.46 -12.27 -10.34
C ALA A 680 10.82 -10.78 -10.15
N LEU A 681 11.63 -10.48 -9.12
CA LEU A 681 12.22 -9.15 -8.89
C LEU A 681 13.40 -8.82 -9.83
N GLY A 682 13.75 -9.70 -10.78
CA GLY A 682 14.87 -9.49 -11.72
C GLY A 682 16.26 -9.74 -11.13
N ARG A 683 16.37 -10.04 -9.82
CA ARG A 683 17.60 -10.31 -9.06
C ARG A 683 18.14 -11.73 -9.33
N ARG A 684 18.42 -12.01 -10.61
CA ARG A 684 18.73 -13.37 -11.13
C ARG A 684 19.96 -14.03 -10.49
N HIS A 685 20.98 -13.26 -10.09
CA HIS A 685 22.14 -13.82 -9.41
C HIS A 685 21.80 -14.35 -8.01
N GLU A 686 20.93 -13.65 -7.28
CA GLU A 686 20.48 -14.06 -5.94
C GLU A 686 19.48 -15.22 -6.02
N ALA A 687 18.58 -15.19 -7.01
CA ALA A 687 17.72 -16.34 -7.33
C ALA A 687 18.53 -17.63 -7.50
N ARG A 688 19.60 -17.58 -8.31
CA ARG A 688 20.54 -18.70 -8.49
C ARG A 688 21.19 -19.14 -7.18
N ARG A 689 21.55 -18.20 -6.29
CA ARG A 689 22.13 -18.53 -4.97
C ARG A 689 21.12 -19.30 -4.11
N HIS A 690 19.88 -18.83 -3.99
CA HIS A 690 18.85 -19.49 -3.19
C HIS A 690 18.48 -20.88 -3.70
N PHE A 691 18.34 -21.05 -5.02
CA PHE A 691 18.12 -22.39 -5.58
C PHE A 691 19.30 -23.35 -5.38
N LEU A 692 20.55 -22.85 -5.38
CA LEU A 692 21.72 -23.67 -5.06
C LEU A 692 21.76 -24.04 -3.57
N GLU A 693 21.28 -23.16 -2.68
CA GLU A 693 21.12 -23.47 -1.26
C GLU A 693 20.03 -24.53 -1.05
N ALA A 694 18.87 -24.40 -1.73
CA ALA A 694 17.82 -25.42 -1.71
C ALA A 694 18.35 -26.81 -2.06
N LEU A 695 19.23 -26.94 -3.08
CA LEU A 695 19.87 -28.22 -3.45
C LEU A 695 20.86 -28.75 -2.40
N ARG A 696 21.52 -27.89 -1.61
CA ARG A 696 22.46 -28.33 -0.55
C ARG A 696 21.73 -29.04 0.59
N HIS A 697 20.48 -28.68 0.85
CA HIS A 697 19.62 -29.32 1.84
C HIS A 697 19.05 -30.68 1.39
N LYS A 698 19.57 -31.27 0.30
CA LYS A 698 19.22 -32.61 -0.21
C LYS A 698 17.71 -32.79 -0.43
N PRO A 699 17.10 -32.04 -1.36
CA PRO A 699 15.69 -32.17 -1.71
C PRO A 699 15.32 -33.58 -2.16
N GLU A 700 14.11 -34.01 -1.79
CA GLU A 700 13.43 -35.15 -2.40
C GLU A 700 13.34 -35.00 -3.92
N PRO A 701 13.27 -36.09 -4.71
CA PRO A 701 13.36 -36.04 -6.18
C PRO A 701 12.41 -35.06 -6.85
N ALA A 702 11.15 -34.98 -6.40
CA ALA A 702 10.13 -34.05 -6.94
C ALA A 702 10.46 -32.57 -6.64
N ALA A 703 11.03 -32.27 -5.47
CA ALA A 703 11.52 -30.93 -5.16
C ALA A 703 12.77 -30.59 -5.99
N ALA A 704 13.70 -31.54 -6.10
CA ALA A 704 14.94 -31.37 -6.86
C ALA A 704 14.67 -31.09 -8.35
N GLU A 705 13.71 -31.79 -8.94
CA GLU A 705 13.23 -31.58 -10.31
C GLU A 705 12.87 -30.10 -10.58
N GLN A 706 11.98 -29.54 -9.75
CA GLN A 706 11.52 -28.15 -9.88
C GLN A 706 12.66 -27.15 -9.71
N ILE A 707 13.53 -27.37 -8.70
CA ILE A 707 14.70 -26.51 -8.45
C ILE A 707 15.67 -26.54 -9.65
N TYR A 708 15.89 -27.70 -10.28
CA TYR A 708 16.71 -27.80 -11.49
C TYR A 708 16.08 -27.09 -12.70
N TYR A 709 14.76 -27.16 -12.88
CA TYR A 709 14.06 -26.40 -13.92
C TYR A 709 14.18 -24.88 -13.69
N ASN A 710 14.02 -24.44 -12.45
CA ASN A 710 14.15 -23.04 -12.04
C ASN A 710 15.58 -22.51 -12.24
N LEU A 711 16.60 -23.28 -11.80
CA LEU A 711 18.01 -22.98 -12.07
C LEU A 711 18.34 -22.89 -13.56
N GLY A 712 17.79 -23.81 -14.37
CA GLY A 712 17.93 -23.77 -15.82
C GLY A 712 17.41 -22.45 -16.40
N THR A 713 16.23 -22.02 -15.93
CA THR A 713 15.54 -20.81 -16.38
C THR A 713 16.28 -19.53 -15.95
N VAL A 714 16.77 -19.47 -14.72
CA VAL A 714 17.59 -18.34 -14.24
C VAL A 714 18.92 -18.25 -14.99
N CYS A 715 19.64 -19.38 -15.16
CA CYS A 715 20.88 -19.39 -15.92
C CYS A 715 20.66 -19.00 -17.40
N GLN A 716 19.53 -19.40 -18.01
CA GLN A 716 19.19 -18.98 -19.36
C GLN A 716 18.92 -17.46 -19.43
N GLY A 717 18.23 -16.89 -18.43
CA GLY A 717 18.02 -15.45 -18.29
C GLY A 717 19.28 -14.63 -18.00
N LEU A 718 20.33 -15.26 -17.46
CA LEU A 718 21.68 -14.70 -17.29
C LEU A 718 22.57 -14.89 -18.54
N GLY A 719 22.06 -15.52 -19.61
CA GLY A 719 22.85 -15.85 -20.82
C GLY A 719 23.80 -17.05 -20.67
N GLU A 720 23.83 -17.71 -19.50
CA GLU A 720 24.71 -18.83 -19.18
C GLU A 720 24.26 -20.16 -19.81
N ARG A 721 24.16 -20.20 -21.16
CA ARG A 721 23.60 -21.33 -21.94
C ARG A 721 24.13 -22.71 -21.54
N ARG A 722 25.43 -22.83 -21.20
CA ARG A 722 26.04 -24.10 -20.75
C ARG A 722 25.49 -24.55 -19.39
N ALA A 723 25.36 -23.64 -18.43
CA ALA A 723 24.80 -23.93 -17.11
C ALA A 723 23.29 -24.25 -17.21
N ALA A 724 22.55 -23.47 -18.00
CA ALA A 724 21.14 -23.73 -18.28
C ALA A 724 20.91 -25.14 -18.86
N THR A 725 21.68 -25.51 -19.90
CA THR A 725 21.64 -26.85 -20.50
C THR A 725 21.94 -27.94 -19.48
N ARG A 726 22.91 -27.73 -18.58
CA ARG A 726 23.25 -28.69 -17.52
C ARG A 726 22.08 -28.90 -16.56
N TYR A 727 21.45 -27.84 -16.07
CA TYR A 727 20.37 -27.97 -15.09
C TYR A 727 19.08 -28.53 -15.70
N TYR A 728 18.70 -28.11 -16.91
CA TYR A 728 17.57 -28.75 -17.60
C TYR A 728 17.83 -30.24 -17.90
N ARG A 729 19.09 -30.64 -18.16
CA ARG A 729 19.46 -32.06 -18.27
C ARG A 729 19.35 -32.85 -16.96
N GLN A 730 19.57 -32.22 -15.80
CA GLN A 730 19.31 -32.87 -14.50
C GLN A 730 17.82 -32.98 -14.22
N CYS A 731 17.06 -31.93 -14.53
CA CYS A 731 15.60 -31.93 -14.46
C CYS A 731 14.99 -33.11 -15.25
N VAL A 732 15.29 -33.26 -16.55
CA VAL A 732 14.78 -34.40 -17.35
C VAL A 732 15.42 -35.75 -17.01
N LYS A 733 16.47 -35.79 -16.17
CA LYS A 733 17.03 -37.04 -15.64
C LYS A 733 16.23 -37.52 -14.43
N LEU A 734 15.69 -36.61 -13.62
CA LEU A 734 14.80 -36.93 -12.50
C LEU A 734 13.38 -37.20 -12.99
N ALA A 735 12.86 -36.34 -13.88
CA ALA A 735 11.55 -36.48 -14.49
C ALA A 735 11.65 -36.52 -16.02
N PRO A 736 11.78 -37.72 -16.63
CA PRO A 736 11.87 -37.90 -18.08
C PRO A 736 10.71 -37.29 -18.86
N GLU A 737 9.56 -37.10 -18.22
CA GLU A 737 8.32 -36.56 -18.80
C GLU A 737 8.12 -35.05 -18.56
N HIS A 738 9.12 -34.33 -18.01
CA HIS A 738 9.00 -32.88 -17.79
C HIS A 738 8.96 -32.10 -19.12
N LEU A 739 7.74 -31.85 -19.63
CA LEU A 739 7.43 -31.19 -20.90
C LEU A 739 8.25 -29.91 -21.15
N TYR A 740 8.17 -28.95 -20.23
CA TYR A 740 8.83 -27.65 -20.41
C TYR A 740 10.36 -27.74 -20.42
N ALA A 741 10.97 -28.68 -19.68
CA ALA A 741 12.42 -28.84 -19.66
C ALA A 741 12.95 -29.34 -21.03
N HIS A 742 12.24 -30.26 -21.69
CA HIS A 742 12.54 -30.65 -23.08
C HIS A 742 12.39 -29.49 -24.05
N ILE A 743 11.33 -28.68 -23.92
CA ILE A 743 11.14 -27.46 -24.73
C ILE A 743 12.31 -26.48 -24.54
N ARG A 744 12.75 -26.24 -23.30
CA ARG A 744 13.88 -25.32 -23.02
C ARG A 744 15.21 -25.86 -23.57
N LEU A 745 15.46 -27.17 -23.45
CA LEU A 745 16.61 -27.82 -24.08
C LEU A 745 16.58 -27.67 -25.62
N GLY A 746 15.42 -27.85 -26.24
CA GLY A 746 15.23 -27.63 -27.67
C GLY A 746 15.56 -26.18 -28.08
N GLN A 747 15.07 -25.20 -27.31
CA GLN A 747 15.33 -23.77 -27.55
C GLN A 747 16.83 -23.44 -27.44
N LEU A 748 17.53 -23.97 -26.44
CA LEU A 748 18.98 -23.81 -26.27
C LEU A 748 19.77 -24.48 -27.41
N CYS A 749 19.28 -25.61 -27.95
CA CYS A 749 19.88 -26.26 -29.11
C CYS A 749 19.67 -25.45 -30.41
N GLU A 750 18.48 -24.87 -30.62
CA GLU A 750 18.24 -23.95 -31.76
C GLU A 750 19.15 -22.72 -31.69
N GLN A 751 19.26 -22.08 -30.52
CA GLN A 751 20.16 -20.93 -30.31
C GLN A 751 21.64 -21.26 -30.54
N GLY A 752 22.03 -22.53 -30.36
CA GLY A 752 23.37 -23.03 -30.69
C GLY A 752 23.52 -23.60 -32.11
N GLY A 753 22.52 -23.43 -32.99
CA GLY A 753 22.54 -23.95 -34.35
C GLY A 753 22.35 -25.48 -34.49
N ARG A 754 22.21 -26.21 -33.39
CA ARG A 754 22.11 -27.69 -33.34
C ARG A 754 20.68 -28.16 -33.62
N ARG A 755 20.21 -27.90 -34.85
CA ARG A 755 18.81 -28.10 -35.29
C ARG A 755 18.32 -29.55 -35.12
N ALA A 756 19.19 -30.55 -35.31
CA ALA A 756 18.82 -31.97 -35.14
C ALA A 756 18.59 -32.35 -33.67
N GLU A 757 19.43 -31.86 -32.74
CA GLU A 757 19.19 -32.03 -31.30
C GLU A 757 17.92 -31.29 -30.86
N ALA A 758 17.71 -30.07 -31.36
CA ALA A 758 16.51 -29.29 -31.05
C ALA A 758 15.23 -30.02 -31.45
N ARG A 759 15.20 -30.57 -32.68
CA ARG A 759 14.10 -31.38 -33.19
C ARG A 759 13.81 -32.57 -32.27
N ARG A 760 14.83 -33.36 -31.90
CA ARG A 760 14.68 -34.51 -30.98
C ARG A 760 14.11 -34.12 -29.61
N CYS A 761 14.50 -32.98 -29.07
CA CYS A 761 13.94 -32.46 -27.81
C CYS A 761 12.45 -32.12 -27.96
N TYR A 762 12.06 -31.45 -29.05
CA TYR A 762 10.66 -31.10 -29.29
C TYR A 762 9.81 -32.32 -29.70
N GLU A 763 10.36 -33.33 -30.38
CA GLU A 763 9.69 -34.62 -30.67
C GLU A 763 9.36 -35.35 -29.36
N ARG A 764 10.30 -35.35 -28.39
CA ARG A 764 10.05 -35.89 -27.04
C ARG A 764 8.97 -35.10 -26.29
N ALA A 765 8.99 -33.77 -26.40
CA ALA A 765 7.96 -32.92 -25.81
C ALA A 765 6.57 -33.17 -26.43
N ALA A 766 6.47 -33.34 -27.76
CA ALA A 766 5.23 -33.67 -28.44
C ALA A 766 4.70 -35.06 -28.04
N ALA A 767 5.57 -36.05 -27.88
CA ALA A 767 5.17 -37.37 -27.37
C ALA A 767 4.59 -37.32 -25.94
N ILE A 768 5.10 -36.42 -25.09
CA ILE A 768 4.54 -36.18 -23.74
C ILE A 768 3.16 -35.51 -23.83
N GLU A 769 2.97 -34.56 -24.75
CA GLU A 769 1.65 -33.97 -25.04
C GLU A 769 0.64 -35.00 -25.57
N ASP A 770 1.11 -36.05 -26.25
CA ASP A 770 0.27 -37.10 -26.83
C ASP A 770 -0.15 -38.14 -25.79
N ALA A 771 0.72 -38.44 -24.84
CA ALA A 771 0.42 -39.30 -23.70
C ALA A 771 -0.55 -38.65 -22.69
N HIS A 772 -0.66 -37.32 -22.68
CA HIS A 772 -1.43 -36.56 -21.68
C HIS A 772 -2.48 -35.62 -22.32
N PRO A 773 -3.69 -36.13 -22.63
CA PRO A 773 -4.80 -35.31 -23.12
C PRO A 773 -5.10 -34.15 -22.14
N GLY A 774 -4.91 -32.91 -22.59
CA GLY A 774 -5.03 -31.70 -21.76
C GLY A 774 -3.70 -30.98 -21.48
N ALA A 775 -2.55 -31.59 -21.81
CA ALA A 775 -1.26 -30.89 -21.77
C ALA A 775 -1.21 -29.70 -22.76
N PRO A 776 -0.55 -28.57 -22.42
CA PRO A 776 -0.45 -27.43 -23.32
C PRO A 776 0.31 -27.77 -24.61
N SER A 777 -0.37 -27.69 -25.76
CA SER A 777 0.19 -28.00 -27.08
C SER A 777 1.19 -26.95 -27.59
N LEU A 778 2.40 -26.96 -27.04
CA LEU A 778 3.46 -25.97 -27.28
C LEU A 778 4.62 -26.55 -28.10
N ALA A 779 4.90 -27.85 -27.97
CA ALA A 779 5.99 -28.56 -28.63
C ALA A 779 5.82 -28.61 -30.15
N ARG A 780 4.61 -28.89 -30.63
CA ARG A 780 4.25 -28.90 -32.06
C ARG A 780 4.57 -27.58 -32.77
N ARG A 781 4.22 -26.45 -32.16
CA ARG A 781 4.59 -25.11 -32.65
C ARG A 781 6.11 -24.91 -32.73
N TYR A 782 6.87 -25.48 -31.78
CA TYR A 782 8.33 -25.44 -31.83
C TYR A 782 8.94 -26.40 -32.87
N LEU A 783 8.35 -27.58 -33.09
CA LEU A 783 8.70 -28.47 -34.21
C LEU A 783 8.48 -27.78 -35.56
N ALA A 784 7.30 -27.17 -35.77
CA ALA A 784 6.97 -26.44 -36.97
C ALA A 784 8.00 -25.32 -37.24
N ARG A 785 8.40 -24.56 -36.22
CA ARG A 785 9.45 -23.53 -36.34
C ARG A 785 10.81 -24.11 -36.79
N VAL A 786 11.16 -25.31 -36.32
CA VAL A 786 12.37 -26.00 -36.78
C VAL A 786 12.21 -26.50 -38.22
N ALA A 787 11.04 -27.02 -38.59
CA ALA A 787 10.72 -27.47 -39.95
C ALA A 787 10.77 -26.33 -40.98
N VAL A 788 10.22 -25.14 -40.66
CA VAL A 788 10.37 -23.91 -41.47
C VAL A 788 11.84 -23.59 -41.71
N ARG A 789 12.67 -23.63 -40.67
CA ARG A 789 14.14 -23.41 -40.77
C ARG A 789 14.88 -24.50 -41.54
N GLN A 790 14.26 -25.65 -41.77
CA GLN A 790 14.73 -26.74 -42.62
C GLN A 790 14.13 -26.69 -44.04
N ARG A 791 13.39 -25.62 -44.40
CA ARG A 791 12.63 -25.46 -45.65
C ARG A 791 11.54 -26.53 -45.88
N ARG A 792 11.02 -27.12 -44.80
CA ARG A 792 9.95 -28.13 -44.83
C ARG A 792 8.59 -27.49 -44.54
N GLY A 793 8.09 -26.70 -45.49
CA GLY A 793 6.86 -25.92 -45.35
C GLY A 793 5.59 -26.75 -45.16
N GLY A 794 5.49 -27.93 -45.81
CA GLY A 794 4.37 -28.86 -45.64
C GLY A 794 4.31 -29.43 -44.22
N GLU A 795 5.40 -30.08 -43.77
CA GLU A 795 5.57 -30.60 -42.41
C GLU A 795 5.26 -29.52 -41.34
N ALA A 796 5.71 -28.29 -41.56
CA ALA A 796 5.44 -27.17 -40.65
C ALA A 796 3.94 -26.80 -40.58
N ARG A 797 3.20 -26.88 -41.70
CA ARG A 797 1.75 -26.61 -41.73
C ARG A 797 0.97 -27.69 -40.99
N GLU A 798 1.25 -28.96 -41.24
CA GLU A 798 0.63 -30.10 -40.56
C GLU A 798 0.76 -29.97 -39.04
N LEU A 799 1.98 -29.75 -38.55
CA LEU A 799 2.27 -29.55 -37.12
C LEU A 799 1.56 -28.33 -36.51
N LEU A 800 1.31 -27.26 -37.28
CA LEU A 800 0.59 -26.09 -36.81
C LEU A 800 -0.93 -26.29 -36.81
N HIS A 801 -1.47 -27.03 -37.77
CA HIS A 801 -2.86 -27.46 -37.77
C HIS A 801 -3.14 -28.39 -36.58
N GLU A 802 -2.29 -29.38 -36.30
CA GLU A 802 -2.37 -30.19 -35.08
C GLU A 802 -2.33 -29.35 -33.81
N ALA A 803 -1.43 -28.34 -33.75
CA ALA A 803 -1.33 -27.45 -32.59
C ALA A 803 -2.60 -26.61 -32.37
N LEU A 804 -3.22 -26.12 -33.45
CA LEU A 804 -4.44 -25.32 -33.39
C LEU A 804 -5.70 -26.16 -33.15
N VAL A 805 -5.73 -27.43 -33.55
CA VAL A 805 -6.80 -28.38 -33.16
C VAL A 805 -6.80 -28.61 -31.66
N ARG A 806 -5.61 -28.70 -31.02
CA ARG A 806 -5.48 -28.86 -29.57
C ARG A 806 -5.66 -27.57 -28.79
N ASN A 807 -5.13 -26.46 -29.31
CA ASN A 807 -5.27 -25.13 -28.71
C ASN A 807 -5.70 -24.10 -29.77
N PRO A 808 -7.02 -23.91 -29.96
CA PRO A 808 -7.55 -22.91 -30.88
C PRO A 808 -7.22 -21.45 -30.54
N GLN A 809 -6.56 -21.18 -29.40
CA GLN A 809 -6.14 -19.84 -28.97
C GLN A 809 -4.62 -19.65 -28.98
N ASP A 810 -3.82 -20.54 -29.59
CA ASP A 810 -2.38 -20.32 -29.77
C ASP A 810 -2.11 -19.25 -30.85
N ALA A 811 -2.12 -17.99 -30.45
CA ALA A 811 -1.79 -16.84 -31.29
C ALA A 811 -0.42 -16.99 -32.01
N ALA A 812 0.58 -17.56 -31.34
CA ALA A 812 1.90 -17.71 -31.95
C ALA A 812 1.96 -18.85 -32.99
N ALA A 813 1.10 -19.86 -32.86
CA ALA A 813 0.91 -20.87 -33.90
C ALA A 813 0.17 -20.27 -35.11
N MET A 814 -0.91 -19.51 -34.89
CA MET A 814 -1.61 -18.77 -35.96
C MET A 814 -0.68 -17.84 -36.72
N LEU A 815 0.15 -17.07 -36.00
CA LEU A 815 1.10 -16.14 -36.59
C LEU A 815 2.17 -16.84 -37.43
N LEU A 816 2.70 -17.98 -36.97
CA LEU A 816 3.67 -18.75 -37.74
C LEU A 816 3.03 -19.37 -38.99
N LEU A 817 1.78 -19.84 -38.87
CA LEU A 817 1.02 -20.41 -39.98
C LEU A 817 0.70 -19.35 -41.05
N ALA A 818 0.26 -18.16 -40.63
CA ALA A 818 0.05 -17.01 -41.51
C ALA A 818 1.34 -16.61 -42.27
N LYS A 819 2.49 -16.58 -41.57
CA LYS A 819 3.79 -16.32 -42.22
C LYS A 819 4.11 -17.38 -43.29
N ILE A 820 3.85 -18.67 -43.04
CA ILE A 820 4.08 -19.73 -44.03
C ILE A 820 3.17 -19.58 -45.26
N TYR A 821 1.88 -19.25 -45.08
CA TYR A 821 0.97 -19.02 -46.21
C TYR A 821 1.38 -17.82 -47.08
N LEU A 822 1.88 -16.74 -46.48
CA LEU A 822 2.40 -15.57 -47.20
C LEU A 822 3.73 -15.85 -47.90
N ASP A 823 4.68 -16.49 -47.20
CA ASP A 823 6.01 -16.78 -47.73
C ASP A 823 5.98 -17.90 -48.81
N GLY A 824 4.87 -18.63 -48.93
CA GLY A 824 4.59 -19.59 -50.02
C GLY A 824 3.67 -19.07 -51.13
N GLU A 825 3.18 -17.83 -51.05
CA GLU A 825 2.24 -17.21 -51.99
C GLU A 825 0.95 -18.02 -52.24
N GLU A 826 0.49 -18.80 -51.25
CA GLU A 826 -0.59 -19.78 -51.43
C GLU A 826 -2.00 -19.17 -51.25
N ASP A 827 -2.32 -18.66 -50.04
CA ASP A 827 -3.62 -18.09 -49.72
C ASP A 827 -3.48 -16.88 -48.77
N PRO A 828 -3.53 -15.65 -49.31
CA PRO A 828 -3.41 -14.43 -48.50
C PRO A 828 -4.66 -14.15 -47.64
N ALA A 829 -5.83 -14.73 -47.94
CA ALA A 829 -7.05 -14.55 -47.16
C ALA A 829 -7.02 -15.40 -45.88
N ILE A 830 -6.54 -16.65 -45.96
CA ILE A 830 -6.28 -17.48 -44.77
C ILE A 830 -5.21 -16.83 -43.90
N ALA A 831 -4.14 -16.29 -44.50
CA ALA A 831 -3.09 -15.58 -43.77
C ALA A 831 -3.62 -14.33 -43.04
N GLU A 832 -4.47 -13.53 -43.69
CA GLU A 832 -5.13 -12.35 -43.10
C GLU A 832 -5.96 -12.74 -41.87
N MET A 833 -6.80 -13.76 -42.01
CA MET A 833 -7.69 -14.24 -40.95
C MET A 833 -6.92 -14.77 -39.73
N LEU A 834 -5.84 -15.53 -39.97
CA LEU A 834 -4.97 -16.05 -38.92
C LEU A 834 -4.16 -14.93 -38.23
N ALA A 835 -3.60 -13.99 -38.99
CA ALA A 835 -2.85 -12.87 -38.44
C ALA A 835 -3.74 -11.91 -37.63
N ARG A 836 -4.97 -11.65 -38.10
CA ARG A 836 -5.96 -10.82 -37.40
C ARG A 836 -6.40 -11.47 -36.07
N LYS A 837 -6.65 -12.79 -36.07
CA LYS A 837 -6.94 -13.54 -34.83
C LYS A 837 -5.74 -13.54 -33.87
N SER A 838 -4.53 -13.74 -34.37
CA SER A 838 -3.31 -13.64 -33.55
C SER A 838 -3.18 -12.27 -32.88
N ALA A 839 -3.37 -11.18 -33.64
CA ALA A 839 -3.24 -9.81 -33.12
C ALA A 839 -4.33 -9.47 -32.09
N GLY A 840 -5.56 -9.98 -32.28
CA GLY A 840 -6.65 -9.83 -31.31
C GLY A 840 -6.46 -10.64 -30.01
N LEU A 841 -5.73 -11.76 -30.06
CA LEU A 841 -5.40 -12.57 -28.88
C LEU A 841 -4.17 -12.06 -28.12
N GLN A 842 -3.15 -11.58 -28.84
CA GLN A 842 -1.90 -11.07 -28.27
C GLN A 842 -1.43 -9.86 -29.07
N ASP A 843 -1.59 -8.68 -28.48
CA ASP A 843 -1.13 -7.43 -29.07
C ASP A 843 0.40 -7.44 -29.19
N ARG A 844 0.90 -7.55 -30.42
CA ARG A 844 2.33 -7.64 -30.73
C ARG A 844 2.64 -7.01 -32.09
N PRO A 845 3.72 -6.23 -32.21
CA PRO A 845 4.19 -5.68 -33.49
C PRO A 845 4.28 -6.71 -34.62
N GLU A 846 4.86 -7.89 -34.34
CA GLU A 846 5.01 -8.95 -35.35
C GLU A 846 3.67 -9.45 -35.93
N ALA A 847 2.60 -9.45 -35.12
CA ALA A 847 1.28 -9.90 -35.54
C ALA A 847 0.62 -8.86 -36.45
N TRP A 848 0.67 -7.59 -36.05
CA TRP A 848 0.19 -6.48 -36.87
C TRP A 848 0.98 -6.30 -38.18
N GLN A 849 2.30 -6.46 -38.17
CA GLN A 849 3.13 -6.46 -39.39
C GLN A 849 2.75 -7.59 -40.34
N THR A 850 2.48 -8.79 -39.81
CA THR A 850 2.06 -9.94 -40.64
C THR A 850 0.65 -9.73 -41.20
N LEU A 851 -0.25 -9.14 -40.41
CA LEU A 851 -1.58 -8.75 -40.88
C LEU A 851 -1.50 -7.68 -41.99
N ALA A 852 -0.65 -6.66 -41.84
CA ALA A 852 -0.43 -5.65 -42.87
C ALA A 852 0.09 -6.29 -44.17
N ARG A 853 1.09 -7.19 -44.10
CA ARG A 853 1.57 -7.96 -45.27
C ARG A 853 0.43 -8.73 -45.96
N ALA A 854 -0.44 -9.39 -45.20
CA ALA A 854 -1.57 -10.12 -45.77
C ALA A 854 -2.62 -9.19 -46.41
N LEU A 855 -2.93 -8.06 -45.78
CA LEU A 855 -3.86 -7.07 -46.32
C LEU A 855 -3.35 -6.44 -47.63
N ARG A 856 -2.04 -6.19 -47.75
CA ARG A 856 -1.42 -5.77 -49.02
C ARG A 856 -1.56 -6.81 -50.13
N ALA A 857 -1.31 -8.09 -49.81
CA ALA A 857 -1.49 -9.18 -50.76
C ALA A 857 -2.95 -9.34 -51.23
N LEU A 858 -3.92 -8.81 -50.48
CA LEU A 858 -5.34 -8.72 -50.84
C LEU A 858 -5.74 -7.36 -51.46
N GLY A 859 -4.80 -6.44 -51.70
CA GLY A 859 -5.06 -5.10 -52.24
C GLY A 859 -5.73 -4.11 -51.28
N ARG A 860 -5.82 -4.42 -49.97
CA ARG A 860 -6.51 -3.61 -48.95
C ARG A 860 -5.55 -2.61 -48.28
N GLU A 861 -5.00 -1.69 -49.09
CA GLU A 861 -3.87 -0.84 -48.68
C GLU A 861 -4.17 0.15 -47.54
N ASP A 862 -5.41 0.66 -47.43
CA ASP A 862 -5.80 1.55 -46.33
C ASP A 862 -5.85 0.81 -44.97
N GLU A 863 -6.37 -0.42 -44.94
CA GLU A 863 -6.34 -1.25 -43.73
C GLU A 863 -4.92 -1.72 -43.39
N ALA A 864 -4.08 -2.00 -44.40
CA ALA A 864 -2.68 -2.32 -44.19
C ALA A 864 -1.94 -1.17 -43.48
N ARG A 865 -2.16 0.08 -43.91
CA ARG A 865 -1.61 1.27 -43.23
C ARG A 865 -2.08 1.42 -41.77
N VAL A 866 -3.35 1.10 -41.48
CA VAL A 866 -3.86 1.10 -40.09
C VAL A 866 -3.22 -0.02 -39.24
N ALA A 867 -3.02 -1.21 -39.82
CA ALA A 867 -2.32 -2.30 -39.14
C ALA A 867 -0.84 -1.96 -38.87
N GLU A 868 -0.14 -1.31 -39.80
CA GLU A 868 1.24 -0.83 -39.57
C GLU A 868 1.33 0.25 -38.51
N ALA A 869 0.40 1.22 -38.50
CA ALA A 869 0.35 2.22 -37.44
C ALA A 869 0.18 1.59 -36.05
N ARG A 870 -0.66 0.54 -35.93
CA ARG A 870 -0.78 -0.25 -34.69
C ARG A 870 0.51 -1.02 -34.37
N ALA A 871 1.20 -1.56 -35.36
CA ALA A 871 2.47 -2.27 -35.16
C ALA A 871 3.62 -1.38 -34.61
N VAL A 872 3.50 -0.05 -34.74
CA VAL A 872 4.45 0.93 -34.19
C VAL A 872 4.05 1.41 -32.78
N LEU A 873 2.77 1.26 -32.40
CA LEU A 873 2.22 1.67 -31.11
C LEU A 873 2.17 0.53 -30.07
N ALA A 874 2.20 -0.71 -30.52
CA ALA A 874 2.30 -1.94 -29.70
C ALA A 874 3.75 -2.37 -29.43
#